data_AF-A0A3S4B9H3-F1
#
_entry.id   AF-A0A3S4B9H3-F1
#
_cell.length_a   1.000
_cell.length_b   1.000
_cell.length_c   1.000
_cell.angle_alpha   90.00
_cell.angle_beta   90.00
_cell.angle_gamma   90.00
#
_symmetry.space_group_name_H-M   'P 1'
#
loop_
_entity.id
_entity.type
_entity.pdbx_description
1 polymer ?
#
loop_
_entity_poly.entity_id
_entity_poly.type
_entity_poly.pdbx_seq_one_letter_code
_entity_poly.pdbx_strand_id
1 'polypeptide(L)'
;MASNQYDAQASTNYKEAFSLFDTRGVGRVVLDKLGDLLRACGQNPTLAEIRELEKTVGGEFDFETFQRILNRPGGFRDPGEPEEYCRGFQVFDKDMTGFIGVGQLKYILTNLGEKMTEEEVDELLKAVDTSSGQVNYTGRPALGTSTYSTQASFFTHAPTFDMSKYANPPQPPPLFTGTKESIVADSKALCEKTRAILDSLVANIKPDEDPAAATFDSVLRPQTDDENESSLSARILAFYQYVSADSALRDASTQAEKIMDEFSIEISMREDVFRLVDAVYQRSGLASSLEQDKDRLIDDNLAKKAGLADAESARLLEKERKNYIRNGLGLPEGEKRERFKAIKKRLSEIQIEFQKNLNEENNGIWFTEDELDGVPQDVLDTLEKGTGENEGKLRLTFKYPDLFPTLKFAKRPETRRRVFIGSENKCNQNVPLFKEAILLRDEAARLLGYPNHAAFRIEDKMAKTPKTVLDFLGDLKTRLAAGGAKEMDHLLSLKKKDHEARNLPFDGNYYLWDHRFYDRMMVEQEYSVDENAIAEYFPLQSTVAGMLRIFEELFGLVFVELSPEDRKRISPTGKAEDIAWHEDVIIFSVWDDEGEGGGFVGYLYLDLHPRPGKYGHAANFSLQPGFLRANGTRRYPATALVCNFSKPTPKKPSLLKHDEVVTLFHELGHGIHDLAARTQYARYHGTSTVRDFVEAPSQMLENWCWTPSQLKSLSSHYETGQPIPDDLIEKLIATKHVNDALFNLRQLHFGLFDMAVHTPKTHEELEQLDVSKLYNDLRVQISQIKGPEAQGEPSTWGHGEATFGHLIGGYDAGYYGYLSSQVYSTDMFYTVFKSNPMDPVQGRRYRHTVLEKGGSQDEMLTLEQFLGRKPNSEAFYKELGLSD
;
A
#
# COMPACT_ATOMS: atom_id res chain seq x y z
N MET A 1 28.84 -10.37 53.49
CA MET A 1 27.60 -10.59 54.26
C MET A 1 26.52 -9.66 53.69
N ALA A 2 25.25 -10.10 53.74
CA ALA A 2 24.07 -9.74 52.92
C ALA A 2 24.05 -10.52 51.59
N SER A 3 23.51 -11.76 51.53
CA SER A 3 22.12 -12.25 51.62
C SER A 3 21.33 -12.07 50.31
N ASN A 4 21.42 -13.07 49.42
CA ASN A 4 20.41 -13.30 48.39
C ASN A 4 19.19 -13.94 49.07
N GLN A 5 18.08 -13.21 49.08
CA GLN A 5 16.74 -13.77 49.26
C GLN A 5 16.10 -13.90 47.88
N TYR A 6 15.93 -15.14 47.42
CA TYR A 6 14.80 -15.53 46.58
C TYR A 6 14.28 -16.87 47.12
N ASP A 7 13.07 -16.76 47.66
CA ASP A 7 11.98 -17.70 47.89
C ASP A 7 12.19 -19.06 48.57
N ALA A 8 11.64 -19.11 49.79
CA ALA A 8 11.31 -20.31 50.51
C ALA A 8 9.97 -20.88 50.02
N GLN A 9 10.00 -22.06 49.39
CA GLN A 9 8.99 -23.12 49.60
C GLN A 9 9.52 -24.48 49.11
N ALA A 10 9.43 -25.48 50.00
CA ALA A 10 9.85 -26.89 49.92
C ALA A 10 11.36 -27.22 50.16
N SER A 11 11.81 -27.17 51.42
CA SER A 11 13.00 -27.94 51.83
C SER A 11 12.61 -29.41 51.99
N THR A 12 12.70 -30.22 50.93
CA THR A 12 12.49 -31.67 51.05
C THR A 12 13.59 -32.26 51.93
N ASN A 13 13.22 -32.86 53.06
CA ASN A 13 14.15 -33.60 53.89
C ASN A 13 14.56 -34.87 53.14
N TYR A 14 15.73 -34.86 52.49
CA TYR A 14 16.20 -35.99 51.66
C TYR A 14 16.22 -37.33 52.42
N LYS A 15 16.33 -37.30 53.75
CA LYS A 15 16.29 -38.48 54.60
C LYS A 15 14.89 -39.08 54.74
N GLU A 16 13.87 -38.23 54.75
CA GLU A 16 12.46 -38.66 54.71
C GLU A 16 12.13 -39.25 53.34
N ALA A 17 12.53 -38.58 52.25
CA ALA A 17 12.36 -39.12 50.90
C ALA A 17 13.03 -40.50 50.77
N PHE A 18 14.29 -40.65 51.20
CA PHE A 18 14.97 -41.95 51.18
C PHE A 18 14.23 -43.02 51.99
N SER A 19 13.69 -42.67 53.16
CA SER A 19 12.94 -43.62 54.01
C SER A 19 11.65 -44.13 53.37
N LEU A 20 11.00 -43.36 52.48
CA LEU A 20 9.82 -43.79 51.75
C LEU A 20 10.14 -44.87 50.71
N PHE A 21 11.37 -44.87 50.17
CA PHE A 21 11.82 -45.83 49.18
C PHE A 21 12.55 -47.04 49.79
N ASP A 22 12.95 -46.96 51.07
CA ASP A 22 13.40 -48.11 51.86
C ASP A 22 12.19 -48.89 52.39
N THR A 23 11.50 -49.57 51.49
CA THR A 23 10.27 -50.32 51.79
C THR A 23 10.47 -51.46 52.80
N ARG A 24 11.73 -51.84 53.08
CA ARG A 24 12.09 -52.89 54.04
C ARG A 24 12.54 -52.34 55.40
N GLY A 25 12.79 -51.03 55.51
CA GLY A 25 13.25 -50.37 56.74
C GLY A 25 14.65 -50.81 57.20
N VAL A 26 15.50 -51.27 56.28
CA VAL A 26 16.84 -51.81 56.59
C VAL A 26 17.97 -50.80 56.33
N GLY A 27 17.62 -49.55 56.02
CA GLY A 27 18.53 -48.48 55.65
C GLY A 27 19.06 -48.57 54.22
N ARG A 28 18.42 -49.36 53.35
CA ARG A 28 18.86 -49.58 51.95
C ARG A 28 17.70 -49.57 50.96
N VAL A 29 17.91 -48.91 49.82
CA VAL A 29 16.98 -48.83 48.70
C VAL A 29 17.50 -49.70 47.54
N VAL A 30 16.60 -50.40 46.86
CA VAL A 30 16.93 -51.22 45.68
C VAL A 30 17.29 -50.34 44.49
N LEU A 31 18.25 -50.79 43.67
CA LEU A 31 18.88 -49.97 42.63
C LEU A 31 17.88 -49.39 41.60
N ASP A 32 16.86 -50.17 41.22
CA ASP A 32 15.82 -49.77 40.24
C ASP A 32 14.99 -48.55 40.68
N LYS A 33 15.05 -48.20 41.97
CA LYS A 33 14.38 -47.01 42.54
C LYS A 33 15.25 -45.76 42.58
N LEU A 34 16.51 -45.84 42.12
CA LEU A 34 17.43 -44.69 42.14
C LEU A 34 16.88 -43.51 41.32
N GLY A 35 16.37 -43.77 40.12
CA GLY A 35 15.80 -42.73 39.26
C GLY A 35 14.58 -42.05 39.88
N ASP A 36 13.64 -42.85 40.38
CA ASP A 36 12.41 -42.35 41.02
C ASP A 36 12.73 -41.54 42.29
N LEU A 37 13.68 -41.99 43.10
CA LEU A 37 14.09 -41.31 44.31
C LEU A 37 14.81 -39.99 44.04
N LEU A 38 15.63 -39.91 42.97
CA LEU A 38 16.24 -38.65 42.53
C LEU A 38 15.19 -37.64 42.09
N ARG A 39 14.18 -38.09 41.32
CA ARG A 39 13.05 -37.24 40.89
C ARG A 39 12.17 -36.80 42.04
N ALA A 40 11.90 -37.68 43.01
CA ALA A 40 11.19 -37.32 44.24
C ALA A 40 11.94 -36.27 45.06
N CYS A 41 13.27 -36.21 44.94
CA CYS A 41 14.13 -35.19 45.55
C CYS A 41 14.31 -33.93 44.67
N GLY A 42 13.49 -33.76 43.62
CA GLY A 42 13.47 -32.58 42.76
C GLY A 42 14.59 -32.52 41.71
N GLN A 43 15.31 -33.63 41.47
CA GLN A 43 16.31 -33.70 40.41
C GLN A 43 15.68 -34.18 39.09
N ASN A 44 16.25 -33.79 37.95
CA ASN A 44 15.75 -34.21 36.63
C ASN A 44 16.79 -35.00 35.82
N PRO A 45 17.22 -36.20 36.29
CA PRO A 45 18.19 -37.00 35.57
C PRO A 45 17.58 -37.65 34.32
N THR A 46 18.35 -37.66 33.23
CA THR A 46 18.04 -38.47 32.04
C THR A 46 18.16 -39.97 32.34
N LEU A 47 17.43 -40.83 31.63
CA LEU A 47 17.58 -42.29 31.72
C LEU A 47 19.01 -42.74 31.40
N ALA A 48 19.71 -42.05 30.48
CA ALA A 48 21.12 -42.30 30.22
C ALA A 48 22.00 -42.01 31.46
N GLU A 49 21.79 -40.88 32.14
CA GLU A 49 22.51 -40.55 33.37
C GLU A 49 22.17 -41.49 34.51
N ILE A 50 20.92 -41.93 34.65
CA ILE A 50 20.53 -42.95 35.64
C ILE A 50 21.30 -44.25 35.39
N ARG A 51 21.32 -44.75 34.15
CA ARG A 51 22.06 -45.98 33.80
C ARG A 51 23.55 -45.88 34.07
N GLU A 52 24.17 -44.72 33.84
CA GLU A 52 25.57 -44.52 34.20
C GLU A 52 25.79 -44.49 35.71
N LEU A 53 24.90 -43.85 36.47
CA LEU A 53 24.96 -43.84 37.93
C LEU A 53 24.77 -45.25 38.49
N GLU A 54 23.85 -46.05 37.94
CA GLU A 54 23.58 -47.42 38.37
C GLU A 54 24.82 -48.33 38.24
N LYS A 55 25.72 -48.10 37.28
CA LYS A 55 26.98 -48.88 37.15
C LYS A 55 27.93 -48.67 38.33
N THR A 56 27.82 -47.54 39.01
CA THR A 56 28.70 -47.15 40.13
C THR A 56 28.13 -47.57 41.49
N VAL A 57 26.90 -48.11 41.50
CA VAL A 57 26.13 -48.46 42.68
C VAL A 57 25.87 -49.97 42.68
N GLY A 58 25.99 -50.62 43.84
CA GLY A 58 25.64 -52.05 43.96
C GLY A 58 24.13 -52.30 43.79
N GLY A 59 23.69 -53.57 43.86
CA GLY A 59 22.26 -53.90 43.71
C GLY A 59 21.32 -53.22 44.72
N GLU A 60 21.87 -52.69 45.82
CA GLU A 60 21.18 -51.83 46.79
C GLU A 60 22.12 -50.73 47.28
N PHE A 61 21.58 -49.58 47.68
CA PHE A 61 22.36 -48.43 48.14
C PHE A 61 21.82 -47.86 49.46
N ASP A 62 22.73 -47.34 50.29
CA ASP A 62 22.40 -46.66 51.55
C ASP A 62 22.27 -45.14 51.36
N PHE A 63 21.82 -44.46 52.40
CA PHE A 63 21.58 -43.02 52.36
C PHE A 63 22.86 -42.22 52.10
N GLU A 64 24.02 -42.68 52.57
CA GLU A 64 25.29 -42.01 52.34
C GLU A 64 25.70 -42.08 50.86
N THR A 65 25.50 -43.24 50.23
CA THR A 65 25.70 -43.44 48.79
C THR A 65 24.74 -42.55 47.99
N PHE A 66 23.47 -42.49 48.38
CA PHE A 66 22.48 -41.62 47.75
C PHE A 66 22.86 -40.14 47.86
N GLN A 67 23.32 -39.66 49.02
CA GLN A 67 23.79 -38.29 49.20
C GLN A 67 24.97 -37.95 48.28
N ARG A 68 25.90 -38.88 48.05
CA ARG A 68 27.02 -38.65 47.13
C ARG A 68 26.55 -38.50 45.68
N ILE A 69 25.56 -39.28 45.28
CA ILE A 69 24.94 -39.19 43.94
C ILE A 69 24.20 -37.86 43.80
N LEU A 70 23.42 -37.48 44.81
CA LEU A 70 22.66 -36.23 44.84
C LEU A 70 23.59 -35.01 44.73
N ASN A 71 24.77 -35.06 45.37
CA ASN A 71 25.74 -33.97 45.40
C ASN A 71 26.91 -34.16 44.42
N ARG A 72 26.72 -34.90 43.33
CA ARG A 72 27.77 -35.17 42.34
C ARG A 72 28.34 -33.86 41.75
N PRO A 73 29.64 -33.79 41.42
CA PRO A 73 30.21 -32.66 40.70
C PRO A 73 29.49 -32.43 39.37
N GLY A 74 29.08 -31.18 39.12
CA GLY A 74 28.30 -30.78 37.94
C GLY A 74 26.78 -30.86 38.10
N GLY A 75 26.27 -31.40 39.22
CA GLY A 75 24.83 -31.45 39.50
C GLY A 75 24.03 -32.32 38.51
N PHE A 76 22.71 -32.19 38.56
CA PHE A 76 21.80 -32.67 37.52
C PHE A 76 21.32 -31.47 36.71
N ARG A 77 20.91 -31.70 35.46
CA ARG A 77 20.39 -30.64 34.61
C ARG A 77 19.15 -30.02 35.27
N ASP A 78 19.11 -28.70 35.37
CA ASP A 78 17.91 -27.98 35.77
C ASP A 78 16.76 -28.30 34.79
N PRO A 79 15.50 -28.42 35.26
CA PRO A 79 14.37 -28.50 34.35
C PRO A 79 14.41 -27.30 33.40
N GLY A 80 14.15 -27.54 32.11
CA GLY A 80 14.05 -26.43 31.15
C GLY A 80 12.92 -25.48 31.53
N GLU A 81 12.98 -24.25 31.06
CA GLU A 81 11.85 -23.33 31.24
C GLU A 81 10.63 -23.88 30.48
N PRO A 82 9.39 -23.73 30.99
CA PRO A 82 8.17 -24.16 30.30
C PRO A 82 8.11 -23.73 28.83
N GLU A 83 8.65 -22.55 28.52
CA GLU A 83 8.76 -21.95 27.19
C GLU A 83 9.71 -22.71 26.25
N GLU A 84 10.70 -23.43 26.77
CA GLU A 84 11.58 -24.29 25.97
C GLU A 84 10.86 -25.57 25.54
N TYR A 85 10.07 -26.16 26.43
CA TYR A 85 9.20 -27.29 26.10
C TYR A 85 8.09 -26.88 25.11
N CYS A 86 7.50 -25.69 25.30
CA CYS A 86 6.54 -25.12 24.34
C CYS A 86 7.14 -24.93 22.95
N ARG A 87 8.39 -24.45 22.85
CA ARG A 87 9.11 -24.34 21.57
C ARG A 87 9.33 -25.69 20.90
N GLY A 88 9.54 -26.75 21.67
CA GLY A 88 9.60 -28.12 21.17
C GLY A 88 8.28 -28.58 20.52
N PHE A 89 7.14 -28.21 21.11
CA PHE A 89 5.82 -28.53 20.57
C PHE A 89 5.39 -27.63 19.39
N GLN A 90 5.86 -26.37 19.32
CA GLN A 90 5.60 -25.45 18.20
C GLN A 90 6.04 -25.99 16.84
N VAL A 91 7.07 -26.85 16.80
CA VAL A 91 7.50 -27.53 15.57
C VAL A 91 6.38 -28.37 14.95
N PHE A 92 5.43 -28.81 15.77
CA PHE A 92 4.30 -29.66 15.40
C PHE A 92 2.98 -28.89 15.26
N ASP A 93 2.96 -27.60 15.64
CA ASP A 93 1.84 -26.66 15.53
C ASP A 93 2.18 -25.59 14.49
N LYS A 94 2.06 -25.96 13.21
CA LYS A 94 2.45 -25.10 12.07
C LYS A 94 1.72 -23.76 12.04
N ASP A 95 0.51 -23.73 12.61
CA ASP A 95 -0.37 -22.58 12.61
C ASP A 95 -0.26 -21.79 13.93
N MET A 96 0.67 -22.18 14.83
CA MET A 96 0.96 -21.52 16.12
C MET A 96 -0.28 -21.31 17.00
N THR A 97 -1.22 -22.25 16.92
CA THR A 97 -2.50 -22.24 17.63
C THR A 97 -2.38 -22.41 19.14
N GLY A 98 -1.26 -22.91 19.64
CA GLY A 98 -1.06 -23.34 21.02
C GLY A 98 -1.56 -24.77 21.30
N PHE A 99 -1.97 -25.51 20.26
CA PHE A 99 -2.52 -26.85 20.35
C PHE A 99 -1.78 -27.83 19.43
N ILE A 100 -1.68 -29.09 19.87
CA ILE A 100 -1.21 -30.21 19.03
C ILE A 100 -2.19 -31.38 19.13
N GLY A 101 -2.32 -32.19 18.07
CA GLY A 101 -3.20 -33.36 18.10
C GLY A 101 -2.75 -34.39 19.14
N VAL A 102 -3.70 -35.03 19.84
CA VAL A 102 -3.39 -36.08 20.85
C VAL A 102 -2.53 -37.21 20.24
N GLY A 103 -2.84 -37.63 19.00
CA GLY A 103 -2.04 -38.63 18.29
C GLY A 103 -0.61 -38.17 17.98
N GLN A 104 -0.42 -36.88 17.74
CA GLN A 104 0.89 -36.27 17.48
C GLN A 104 1.72 -36.17 18.77
N LEU A 105 1.09 -35.81 19.89
CA LEU A 105 1.72 -35.86 21.21
C LEU A 105 2.12 -37.30 21.59
N LYS A 106 1.24 -38.29 21.37
CA LYS A 106 1.56 -39.71 21.60
C LYS A 106 2.75 -40.18 20.74
N TYR A 107 2.80 -39.75 19.47
CA TYR A 107 3.93 -40.02 18.60
C TYR A 107 5.23 -39.41 19.14
N ILE A 108 5.21 -38.15 19.57
CA ILE A 108 6.39 -37.45 20.13
C ILE A 108 6.93 -38.20 21.35
N LEU A 109 6.08 -38.51 22.34
CA LEU A 109 6.51 -39.13 23.61
C LEU A 109 6.99 -40.58 23.47
N THR A 110 6.54 -41.29 22.43
CA THR A 110 6.93 -42.69 22.18
C THR A 110 8.10 -42.83 21.19
N ASN A 111 8.37 -41.82 20.35
CA ASN A 111 9.35 -41.93 19.27
C ASN A 111 10.53 -40.95 19.37
N LEU A 112 10.38 -39.80 20.01
CA LEU A 112 11.39 -38.75 20.07
C LEU A 112 12.01 -38.64 21.46
N GLY A 113 13.34 -38.48 21.52
CA GLY A 113 14.07 -38.35 22.78
C GLY A 113 14.08 -39.63 23.61
N GLU A 114 14.00 -39.46 24.94
CA GLU A 114 13.82 -40.58 25.87
C GLU A 114 12.38 -41.08 25.80
N LYS A 115 12.23 -42.29 25.29
CA LYS A 115 10.93 -42.86 24.93
C LYS A 115 10.20 -43.37 26.16
N MET A 116 8.93 -43.01 26.28
CA MET A 116 7.98 -43.62 27.21
C MET A 116 7.31 -44.84 26.56
N THR A 117 6.87 -45.81 27.37
CA THR A 117 6.03 -46.90 26.85
C THR A 117 4.62 -46.38 26.53
N GLU A 118 3.87 -47.10 25.69
CA GLU A 118 2.50 -46.69 25.37
C GLU A 118 1.62 -46.59 26.63
N GLU A 119 1.83 -47.48 27.59
CA GLU A 119 1.12 -47.49 28.88
C GLU A 119 1.46 -46.24 29.72
N GLU A 120 2.72 -45.81 29.75
CA GLU A 120 3.15 -44.61 30.49
C GLU A 120 2.60 -43.34 29.86
N VAL A 121 2.54 -43.26 28.52
CA VAL A 121 1.94 -42.15 27.81
C VAL A 121 0.43 -42.11 28.03
N ASP A 122 -0.24 -43.26 28.01
CA ASP A 122 -1.68 -43.34 28.26
C ASP A 122 -2.03 -42.94 29.70
N GLU A 123 -1.19 -43.25 30.70
CA GLU A 123 -1.34 -42.71 32.05
C GLU A 123 -1.11 -41.19 32.13
N LEU A 124 -0.10 -40.66 31.44
CA LEU A 124 0.18 -39.22 31.41
C LEU A 124 -0.96 -38.44 30.77
N LEU A 125 -1.56 -38.96 29.70
CA LEU A 125 -2.68 -38.33 29.00
C LEU A 125 -3.97 -38.27 29.83
N LYS A 126 -4.11 -39.07 30.90
CA LYS A 126 -5.25 -38.93 31.84
C LYS A 126 -5.19 -37.64 32.66
N ALA A 127 -4.01 -37.03 32.80
CA ALA A 127 -3.82 -35.79 33.54
C ALA A 127 -4.04 -34.52 32.66
N VAL A 128 -4.37 -34.70 31.38
CA VAL A 128 -4.50 -33.63 30.39
C VAL A 128 -5.89 -33.69 29.75
N ASP A 129 -6.53 -32.53 29.51
CA ASP A 129 -7.80 -32.50 28.77
C ASP A 129 -7.56 -32.88 27.31
N THR A 130 -8.10 -34.04 26.91
CA THR A 130 -8.00 -34.60 25.56
C THR A 130 -9.37 -34.67 24.87
N SER A 131 -10.41 -34.09 25.46
CA SER A 131 -11.80 -34.21 24.99
C SER A 131 -12.04 -33.59 23.61
N SER A 132 -11.24 -32.60 23.23
CA SER A 132 -11.26 -31.94 21.91
C SER A 132 -10.47 -32.69 20.83
N GLY A 133 -9.78 -33.79 21.18
CA GLY A 133 -8.82 -34.46 20.29
C GLY A 133 -7.49 -33.71 20.12
N GLN A 134 -7.30 -32.58 20.82
CA GLN A 134 -6.09 -31.78 20.85
C GLN A 134 -5.63 -31.52 22.29
N VAL A 135 -4.33 -31.30 22.46
CA VAL A 135 -3.70 -30.95 23.74
C VAL A 135 -3.14 -29.55 23.66
N ASN A 136 -3.52 -28.73 24.63
CA ASN A 136 -2.98 -27.39 24.83
C ASN A 136 -1.61 -27.48 25.51
N TYR A 137 -0.54 -27.37 24.71
CA TYR A 137 0.82 -27.48 25.24
C TYR A 137 1.33 -26.17 25.85
N THR A 138 0.61 -25.05 25.67
CA THR A 138 0.99 -23.75 26.23
C THR A 138 0.45 -23.51 27.63
N GLY A 139 -0.49 -24.35 28.11
CA GLY A 139 -1.19 -24.19 29.38
C GLY A 139 -2.10 -22.95 29.45
N ARG A 140 -2.25 -22.20 28.36
CA ARG A 140 -3.06 -20.98 28.29
C ARG A 140 -4.48 -21.34 27.85
N PRO A 141 -5.55 -21.03 28.61
CA PRO A 141 -6.92 -21.30 28.16
C PRO A 141 -7.10 -20.81 26.71
N ALA A 142 -7.86 -21.56 25.90
CA ALA A 142 -8.17 -21.18 24.51
C ALA A 142 -8.47 -19.68 24.47
N LEU A 143 -7.69 -18.93 23.68
CA LEU A 143 -7.55 -17.47 23.72
C LEU A 143 -8.90 -16.75 23.86
N GLY A 144 -9.29 -16.51 25.11
CA GLY A 144 -10.13 -15.39 25.50
C GLY A 144 -9.23 -14.18 25.64
N THR A 145 -9.21 -13.36 24.60
CA THR A 145 -8.86 -11.92 24.57
C THR A 145 -8.14 -11.34 25.80
N SER A 146 -6.79 -11.33 25.80
CA SER A 146 -6.00 -10.19 26.29
C SER A 146 -4.52 -10.32 25.96
N THR A 147 -4.14 -9.88 24.77
CA THR A 147 -2.83 -9.30 24.40
C THR A 147 -3.14 -8.43 23.19
N TYR A 148 -2.87 -7.11 23.24
CA TYR A 148 -3.16 -6.09 22.20
C TYR A 148 -4.05 -6.59 21.06
N SER A 149 -5.35 -6.54 21.32
CA SER A 149 -6.39 -6.96 20.40
C SER A 149 -6.20 -6.31 19.02
N THR A 150 -6.20 -7.11 17.96
CA THR A 150 -6.52 -6.66 16.59
C THR A 150 -7.98 -6.18 16.47
N GLN A 151 -8.78 -6.33 17.53
CA GLN A 151 -10.17 -5.87 17.68
C GLN A 151 -10.34 -4.85 18.82
N ALA A 152 -9.38 -3.96 19.06
CA ALA A 152 -9.70 -2.73 19.78
C ALA A 152 -10.35 -1.77 18.77
N SER A 153 -11.63 -1.43 18.96
CA SER A 153 -12.30 -0.49 18.07
C SER A 153 -11.54 0.84 18.02
N PHE A 154 -11.43 1.43 16.83
CA PHE A 154 -10.83 2.75 16.61
C PHE A 154 -11.55 3.86 17.40
N PHE A 155 -12.80 3.62 17.80
CA PHE A 155 -13.63 4.60 18.49
C PHE A 155 -14.22 4.05 19.79
N THR A 156 -13.90 4.69 20.91
CA THR A 156 -14.70 4.60 22.14
C THR A 156 -15.79 5.67 22.08
N HIS A 157 -16.98 5.33 21.56
CA HIS A 157 -18.10 6.27 21.53
C HIS A 157 -18.58 6.58 22.96
N ALA A 158 -18.84 7.86 23.26
CA ALA A 158 -19.41 8.26 24.55
C ALA A 158 -20.81 7.62 24.74
N PRO A 159 -21.21 7.26 25.97
CA PRO A 159 -22.46 6.54 26.26
C PRO A 159 -23.78 7.27 25.89
N THR A 160 -23.70 8.47 25.32
CA THR A 160 -24.85 9.27 24.88
C THR A 160 -25.09 9.26 23.36
N PHE A 161 -24.23 8.60 22.57
CA PHE A 161 -24.41 8.51 21.12
C PHE A 161 -25.35 7.35 20.77
N ASP A 162 -26.52 7.65 20.20
CA ASP A 162 -27.44 6.62 19.75
C ASP A 162 -26.92 5.95 18.46
N MET A 163 -26.23 4.83 18.62
CA MET A 163 -25.68 4.04 17.52
C MET A 163 -26.77 3.26 16.76
N SER A 164 -28.00 3.17 17.28
CA SER A 164 -29.05 2.34 16.68
C SER A 164 -29.45 2.83 15.29
N LYS A 165 -29.37 4.14 15.03
CA LYS A 165 -29.66 4.72 13.71
C LYS A 165 -28.63 4.34 12.64
N TYR A 166 -27.40 4.03 13.02
CA TYR A 166 -26.33 3.59 12.11
C TYR A 166 -26.26 2.07 11.95
N ALA A 167 -27.02 1.33 12.76
CA ALA A 167 -26.92 -0.13 12.79
C ALA A 167 -27.20 -0.72 11.39
N ASN A 168 -28.19 -0.21 10.66
CA ASN A 168 -28.62 -0.78 9.39
C ASN A 168 -28.42 0.21 8.23
N PRO A 169 -27.25 0.21 7.58
CA PRO A 169 -27.05 0.91 6.32
C PRO A 169 -28.15 0.55 5.29
N PRO A 170 -28.62 1.50 4.47
CA PRO A 170 -29.68 1.26 3.48
C PRO A 170 -29.21 0.41 2.29
N GLN A 171 -27.91 0.13 2.21
CA GLN A 171 -27.26 -0.59 1.15
C GLN A 171 -26.30 -1.60 1.79
N PRO A 172 -26.25 -2.87 1.36
CA PRO A 172 -25.25 -3.80 1.84
C PRO A 172 -23.84 -3.47 1.31
N PRO A 173 -22.79 -3.90 2.02
CA PRO A 173 -21.41 -3.80 1.55
C PRO A 173 -21.15 -4.72 0.34
N PRO A 174 -20.08 -4.45 -0.45
CA PRO A 174 -19.61 -5.37 -1.48
C PRO A 174 -19.34 -6.78 -0.96
N LEU A 175 -19.58 -7.78 -1.82
CA LEU A 175 -19.23 -9.18 -1.56
C LEU A 175 -17.89 -9.54 -2.17
N PHE A 176 -17.12 -10.34 -1.44
CA PHE A 176 -15.83 -10.90 -1.83
C PHE A 176 -15.89 -12.44 -1.88
N THR A 177 -16.93 -12.98 -2.50
CA THR A 177 -17.18 -14.43 -2.62
C THR A 177 -16.79 -15.03 -3.98
N GLY A 178 -16.04 -14.28 -4.80
CA GLY A 178 -15.60 -14.75 -6.11
C GLY A 178 -14.75 -16.01 -6.00
N THR A 179 -15.00 -17.00 -6.86
CA THR A 179 -14.10 -18.14 -7.05
C THR A 179 -13.26 -17.92 -8.30
N LYS A 180 -12.19 -18.71 -8.47
CA LYS A 180 -11.40 -18.75 -9.70
C LYS A 180 -12.29 -18.86 -10.95
N GLU A 181 -13.27 -19.77 -10.91
CA GLU A 181 -14.17 -20.02 -12.02
C GLU A 181 -15.17 -18.89 -12.22
N SER A 182 -15.76 -18.36 -11.13
CA SER A 182 -16.77 -17.30 -11.23
C SER A 182 -16.16 -16.00 -11.72
N ILE A 183 -14.97 -15.61 -11.26
CA ILE A 183 -14.34 -14.33 -11.64
C ILE A 183 -14.15 -14.21 -13.17
N VAL A 184 -13.68 -15.28 -13.80
CA VAL A 184 -13.48 -15.31 -15.26
C VAL A 184 -14.81 -15.45 -16.00
N ALA A 185 -15.78 -16.20 -15.46
CA ALA A 185 -17.10 -16.32 -16.09
C ALA A 185 -17.89 -15.01 -16.03
N ASP A 186 -17.88 -14.34 -14.88
CA ASP A 186 -18.61 -13.09 -14.63
C ASP A 186 -18.06 -11.94 -15.47
N SER A 187 -16.73 -11.83 -15.63
CA SER A 187 -16.13 -10.83 -16.51
C SER A 187 -16.56 -11.00 -17.97
N LYS A 188 -16.64 -12.24 -18.47
CA LYS A 188 -17.17 -12.52 -19.82
C LYS A 188 -18.64 -12.16 -19.94
N ALA A 189 -19.45 -12.51 -18.94
CA ALA A 189 -20.88 -12.21 -18.93
C ALA A 189 -21.14 -10.69 -18.94
N LEU A 190 -20.35 -9.89 -18.20
CA LEU A 190 -20.41 -8.44 -18.24
C LEU A 190 -20.11 -7.89 -19.65
N CYS A 191 -19.05 -8.39 -20.30
CA CYS A 191 -18.69 -8.00 -21.65
C CYS A 191 -19.79 -8.37 -22.67
N GLU A 192 -20.34 -9.58 -22.58
CA GLU A 192 -21.43 -10.04 -23.46
C GLU A 192 -22.71 -9.22 -23.29
N LYS A 193 -23.08 -8.88 -22.06
CA LYS A 193 -24.22 -8.00 -21.77
C LYS A 193 -24.03 -6.63 -22.39
N THR A 194 -22.87 -6.01 -22.18
CA THR A 194 -22.53 -4.70 -22.75
C THR A 194 -22.60 -4.75 -24.28
N ARG A 195 -22.01 -5.79 -24.90
CA ARG A 195 -22.04 -6.00 -26.35
C ARG A 195 -23.46 -6.08 -26.89
N ALA A 196 -24.34 -6.85 -26.23
CA ALA A 196 -25.73 -6.99 -26.64
C ALA A 196 -26.51 -5.66 -26.59
N ILE A 197 -26.22 -4.80 -25.60
CA ILE A 197 -26.80 -3.45 -25.52
C ILE A 197 -26.35 -2.61 -26.71
N LEU A 198 -25.05 -2.56 -26.99
CA LEU A 198 -24.50 -1.80 -28.11
C LEU A 198 -25.05 -2.28 -29.46
N ASP A 199 -25.13 -3.59 -29.67
CA ASP A 199 -25.71 -4.19 -30.89
C ASP A 199 -27.19 -3.84 -31.05
N SER A 200 -27.95 -3.83 -29.94
CA SER A 200 -29.35 -3.42 -29.94
C SER A 200 -29.52 -1.94 -30.30
N LEU A 201 -28.68 -1.05 -29.77
CA LEU A 201 -28.70 0.37 -30.11
C LEU A 201 -28.46 0.58 -31.61
N VAL A 202 -27.43 -0.08 -32.16
CA VAL A 202 -27.09 -0.02 -33.59
C VAL A 202 -28.20 -0.60 -34.46
N ALA A 203 -28.85 -1.68 -34.04
CA ALA A 203 -29.94 -2.29 -34.79
C ALA A 203 -31.18 -1.39 -34.86
N ASN A 204 -31.52 -0.72 -33.76
CA ASN A 204 -32.79 0.00 -33.60
C ASN A 204 -32.72 1.50 -33.92
N ILE A 205 -31.54 2.11 -33.86
CA ILE A 205 -31.36 3.55 -34.09
C ILE A 205 -30.61 3.74 -35.40
N LYS A 206 -31.28 4.34 -36.39
CA LYS A 206 -30.74 4.60 -37.73
C LYS A 206 -30.74 6.11 -38.01
N PRO A 207 -29.70 6.86 -37.59
CA PRO A 207 -29.68 8.32 -37.75
C PRO A 207 -29.78 8.77 -39.22
N ASP A 208 -29.32 7.95 -40.16
CA ASP A 208 -29.42 8.24 -41.60
C ASP A 208 -30.87 8.12 -42.15
N GLU A 209 -31.73 7.34 -41.47
CA GLU A 209 -33.13 7.13 -41.85
C GLU A 209 -34.07 8.03 -41.02
N ASP A 210 -33.84 8.11 -39.71
CA ASP A 210 -34.54 9.00 -38.78
C ASP A 210 -33.52 9.74 -37.88
N PRO A 211 -33.07 10.94 -38.30
CA PRO A 211 -32.18 11.77 -37.49
C PRO A 211 -32.77 12.15 -36.14
N ALA A 212 -34.10 12.13 -35.97
CA ALA A 212 -34.74 12.49 -34.71
C ALA A 212 -34.62 11.36 -33.66
N ALA A 213 -34.38 10.12 -34.08
CA ALA A 213 -34.26 8.95 -33.21
C ALA A 213 -32.96 8.92 -32.38
N ALA A 214 -31.88 9.58 -32.86
CA ALA A 214 -30.64 9.71 -32.11
C ALA A 214 -30.71 10.86 -31.12
N THR A 215 -30.86 10.53 -29.83
CA THR A 215 -30.86 11.46 -28.71
C THR A 215 -29.92 10.96 -27.61
N PHE A 216 -29.62 11.82 -26.64
CA PHE A 216 -28.87 11.40 -25.46
C PHE A 216 -29.55 10.23 -24.75
N ASP A 217 -30.87 10.30 -24.56
CA ASP A 217 -31.64 9.26 -23.87
C ASP A 217 -31.75 7.95 -24.66
N SER A 218 -31.77 7.99 -25.99
CA SER A 218 -31.85 6.76 -26.79
C SER A 218 -30.49 6.09 -26.98
N VAL A 219 -29.39 6.86 -27.02
CA VAL A 219 -28.05 6.34 -27.33
C VAL A 219 -27.14 6.27 -26.10
N LEU A 220 -26.96 7.37 -25.37
CA LEU A 220 -25.97 7.45 -24.28
C LEU A 220 -26.54 6.87 -22.98
N ARG A 221 -27.82 7.14 -22.66
CA ARG A 221 -28.43 6.68 -21.40
C ARG A 221 -28.33 5.16 -21.21
N PRO A 222 -28.68 4.29 -22.19
CA PRO A 222 -28.57 2.85 -22.00
C PRO A 222 -27.12 2.37 -21.81
N GLN A 223 -26.15 3.02 -22.45
CA GLN A 223 -24.72 2.73 -22.27
C GLN A 223 -24.27 3.10 -20.84
N THR A 224 -24.67 4.28 -20.36
CA THR A 224 -24.27 4.76 -19.04
C THR A 224 -24.96 4.01 -17.90
N ASP A 225 -26.21 3.60 -18.07
CA ASP A 225 -26.90 2.77 -17.09
C ASP A 225 -26.26 1.37 -17.00
N ASP A 226 -25.76 0.83 -18.12
CA ASP A 226 -24.98 -0.41 -18.10
C ASP A 226 -23.58 -0.22 -17.50
N GLU A 227 -22.88 0.87 -17.83
CA GLU A 227 -21.58 1.21 -17.23
C GLU A 227 -21.68 1.38 -15.71
N ASN A 228 -22.75 2.05 -15.25
CA ASN A 228 -23.07 2.21 -13.84
C ASN A 228 -23.18 0.87 -13.12
N GLU A 229 -23.97 -0.07 -13.66
CA GLU A 229 -24.21 -1.37 -13.02
C GLU A 229 -23.02 -2.34 -13.19
N SER A 230 -22.40 -2.39 -14.38
CA SER A 230 -21.25 -3.27 -14.64
C SER A 230 -20.02 -2.90 -13.81
N SER A 231 -19.79 -1.60 -13.57
CA SER A 231 -18.69 -1.11 -12.73
C SER A 231 -18.74 -1.62 -11.29
N LEU A 232 -19.93 -1.94 -10.77
CA LEU A 232 -20.09 -2.48 -9.41
C LEU A 232 -19.43 -3.85 -9.23
N SER A 233 -19.39 -4.65 -10.29
CA SER A 233 -18.79 -5.99 -10.30
C SER A 233 -17.40 -5.98 -10.92
N ALA A 234 -17.21 -5.30 -12.06
CA ALA A 234 -15.94 -5.27 -12.79
C ALA A 234 -14.76 -4.86 -11.89
N ARG A 235 -14.95 -3.82 -11.05
CA ARG A 235 -13.92 -3.34 -10.13
C ARG A 235 -13.55 -4.39 -9.07
N ILE A 236 -14.52 -5.11 -8.51
CA ILE A 236 -14.26 -6.20 -7.55
C ILE A 236 -13.53 -7.36 -8.23
N LEU A 237 -13.95 -7.75 -9.43
CA LEU A 237 -13.34 -8.83 -10.20
C LEU A 237 -11.86 -8.56 -10.48
N ALA A 238 -11.49 -7.33 -10.81
CA ALA A 238 -10.11 -6.90 -11.04
C ALA A 238 -9.34 -6.63 -9.73
N PHE A 239 -10.02 -6.39 -8.60
CA PHE A 239 -9.35 -6.01 -7.35
C PHE A 239 -8.63 -7.19 -6.66
N TYR A 240 -9.12 -8.42 -6.83
CA TYR A 240 -8.55 -9.60 -6.18
C TYR A 240 -7.05 -9.80 -6.46
N GLN A 241 -6.57 -9.43 -7.65
CA GLN A 241 -5.15 -9.51 -8.00
C GLN A 241 -4.24 -8.72 -7.05
N TYR A 242 -4.76 -7.66 -6.41
CA TYR A 242 -3.99 -6.78 -5.54
C TYR A 242 -4.00 -7.21 -4.07
N VAL A 243 -4.97 -8.04 -3.64
CA VAL A 243 -5.20 -8.25 -2.21
C VAL A 243 -5.41 -9.69 -1.78
N SER A 244 -5.79 -10.60 -2.70
CA SER A 244 -6.05 -11.99 -2.35
C SER A 244 -4.77 -12.68 -1.87
N ALA A 245 -4.85 -13.41 -0.76
CA ALA A 245 -3.77 -14.31 -0.33
C ALA A 245 -3.65 -15.55 -1.24
N ASP A 246 -4.75 -15.99 -1.86
CA ASP A 246 -4.79 -17.10 -2.81
C ASP A 246 -4.26 -16.66 -4.19
N SER A 247 -3.15 -17.29 -4.62
CA SER A 247 -2.54 -17.04 -5.93
C SER A 247 -3.43 -17.40 -7.11
N ALA A 248 -4.20 -18.49 -7.02
CA ALA A 248 -5.09 -18.90 -8.12
C ALA A 248 -6.22 -17.89 -8.33
N LEU A 249 -6.67 -17.25 -7.25
CA LEU A 249 -7.66 -16.18 -7.32
C LEU A 249 -7.07 -14.89 -7.91
N ARG A 250 -5.82 -14.56 -7.56
CA ARG A 250 -5.09 -13.44 -8.19
C ARG A 250 -4.91 -13.67 -9.69
N ASP A 251 -4.53 -14.88 -10.11
CA ASP A 251 -4.37 -15.23 -11.52
C ASP A 251 -5.70 -15.10 -12.29
N ALA A 252 -6.80 -15.58 -11.69
CA ALA A 252 -8.14 -15.45 -12.28
C ALA A 252 -8.57 -13.98 -12.40
N SER A 253 -8.24 -13.14 -11.41
CA SER A 253 -8.51 -11.71 -11.42
C SER A 253 -7.71 -10.98 -12.50
N THR A 254 -6.42 -11.28 -12.63
CA THR A 254 -5.57 -10.77 -13.73
C THR A 254 -6.13 -11.19 -15.10
N GLN A 255 -6.63 -12.42 -15.21
CA GLN A 255 -7.29 -12.89 -16.44
C GLN A 255 -8.61 -12.15 -16.71
N ALA A 256 -9.41 -11.87 -15.69
CA ALA A 256 -10.64 -11.11 -15.81
C ALA A 256 -10.37 -9.67 -16.25
N GLU A 257 -9.37 -8.99 -15.67
CA GLU A 257 -8.95 -7.66 -16.12
C GLU A 257 -8.52 -7.68 -17.58
N LYS A 258 -7.70 -8.66 -17.99
CA LYS A 258 -7.32 -8.82 -19.39
C LYS A 258 -8.53 -8.97 -20.33
N ILE A 259 -9.53 -9.77 -19.96
CA ILE A 259 -10.76 -9.94 -20.76
C ILE A 259 -11.50 -8.60 -20.90
N MET A 260 -11.63 -7.86 -19.81
CA MET A 260 -12.31 -6.56 -19.79
C MET A 260 -11.54 -5.49 -20.56
N ASP A 261 -10.21 -5.49 -20.50
CA ASP A 261 -9.34 -4.59 -21.27
C ASP A 261 -9.43 -4.88 -22.78
N GLU A 262 -9.37 -6.15 -23.18
CA GLU A 262 -9.55 -6.56 -24.57
C GLU A 262 -10.93 -6.14 -25.09
N PHE A 263 -11.97 -6.31 -24.27
CA PHE A 263 -13.32 -5.87 -24.61
C PHE A 263 -13.45 -4.35 -24.67
N SER A 264 -12.83 -3.60 -23.75
CA SER A 264 -12.79 -2.13 -23.78
C SER A 264 -12.17 -1.62 -25.08
N ILE A 265 -11.09 -2.25 -25.55
CA ILE A 265 -10.48 -1.97 -26.85
C ILE A 265 -11.47 -2.28 -27.99
N GLU A 266 -12.14 -3.44 -27.97
CA GLU A 266 -13.17 -3.82 -28.96
C GLU A 266 -14.24 -2.73 -29.09
N ILE A 267 -14.88 -2.34 -27.98
CA ILE A 267 -15.99 -1.38 -28.01
C ILE A 267 -15.54 0.05 -28.34
N SER A 268 -14.31 0.44 -27.96
CA SER A 268 -13.75 1.75 -28.29
C SER A 268 -13.50 1.95 -29.79
N MET A 269 -13.54 0.87 -30.57
CA MET A 269 -13.34 0.84 -32.01
C MET A 269 -14.63 0.56 -32.79
N ARG A 270 -15.80 0.52 -32.13
CA ARG A 270 -17.11 0.29 -32.76
C ARG A 270 -17.56 1.52 -33.55
N GLU A 271 -17.24 1.54 -34.85
CA GLU A 271 -17.62 2.63 -35.76
C GLU A 271 -19.14 2.84 -35.83
N ASP A 272 -19.89 1.75 -35.84
CA ASP A 272 -21.35 1.76 -35.83
C ASP A 272 -21.94 2.45 -34.59
N VAL A 273 -21.37 2.20 -33.41
CA VAL A 273 -21.77 2.90 -32.17
C VAL A 273 -21.30 4.37 -32.20
N PHE A 274 -20.07 4.63 -32.66
CA PHE A 274 -19.56 5.98 -32.80
C PHE A 274 -20.44 6.85 -33.70
N ARG A 275 -20.98 6.32 -34.80
CA ARG A 275 -21.92 7.05 -35.68
C ARG A 275 -23.17 7.50 -34.92
N LEU A 276 -23.67 6.69 -33.97
CA LEU A 276 -24.79 7.09 -33.13
C LEU A 276 -24.39 8.22 -32.18
N VAL A 277 -23.25 8.10 -31.49
CA VAL A 277 -22.76 9.12 -30.56
C VAL A 277 -22.44 10.44 -31.27
N ASP A 278 -21.80 10.38 -32.45
CA ASP A 278 -21.51 11.56 -33.27
C ASP A 278 -22.82 12.22 -33.74
N ALA A 279 -23.83 11.45 -34.18
CA ALA A 279 -25.13 12.00 -34.55
C ALA A 279 -25.80 12.76 -33.39
N VAL A 280 -25.74 12.23 -32.16
CA VAL A 280 -26.24 12.92 -30.95
C VAL A 280 -25.45 14.20 -30.70
N TYR A 281 -24.12 14.16 -30.78
CA TYR A 281 -23.26 15.33 -30.58
C TYR A 281 -23.54 16.45 -31.58
N GLN A 282 -23.59 16.13 -32.88
CA GLN A 282 -23.86 17.10 -33.94
C GLN A 282 -25.24 17.76 -33.76
N ARG A 283 -26.24 17.01 -33.30
CA ARG A 283 -27.61 17.51 -33.11
C ARG A 283 -27.80 18.33 -31.85
N SER A 284 -27.07 18.03 -30.78
CA SER A 284 -27.22 18.76 -29.50
C SER A 284 -26.87 20.24 -29.61
N GLY A 285 -26.19 20.72 -30.65
CA GLY A 285 -25.70 22.11 -30.70
C GLY A 285 -24.52 22.36 -29.74
N LEU A 286 -24.02 21.30 -29.10
CA LEU A 286 -22.74 21.32 -28.39
C LEU A 286 -21.57 21.49 -29.38
N ALA A 287 -21.66 20.83 -30.55
CA ALA A 287 -20.68 20.96 -31.64
C ALA A 287 -20.44 22.41 -32.05
N SER A 288 -21.50 23.12 -32.45
CA SER A 288 -21.40 24.51 -32.89
C SER A 288 -20.92 25.46 -31.78
N SER A 289 -21.25 25.15 -30.53
CA SER A 289 -20.83 25.96 -29.37
C SER A 289 -19.33 25.80 -29.05
N LEU A 290 -18.79 24.60 -29.16
CA LEU A 290 -17.36 24.31 -28.88
C LEU A 290 -16.45 24.58 -30.08
N GLU A 291 -16.98 24.56 -31.31
CA GLU A 291 -16.22 24.98 -32.50
C GLU A 291 -15.93 26.49 -32.52
N GLN A 292 -16.85 27.30 -31.96
CA GLN A 292 -16.68 28.75 -31.85
C GLN A 292 -15.64 29.15 -30.80
N ASP A 293 -15.55 28.37 -29.72
CA ASP A 293 -14.61 28.58 -28.62
C ASP A 293 -14.23 27.22 -28.03
N LYS A 294 -13.03 26.76 -28.38
CA LYS A 294 -12.51 25.45 -27.96
C LYS A 294 -12.15 25.40 -26.48
N ASP A 295 -11.95 26.55 -25.85
CA ASP A 295 -11.61 26.67 -24.43
C ASP A 295 -12.85 26.92 -23.57
N ARG A 296 -14.04 26.92 -24.19
CA ARG A 296 -15.30 27.14 -23.49
C ARG A 296 -15.59 26.04 -22.49
N LEU A 297 -15.80 26.44 -21.25
CA LEU A 297 -16.22 25.55 -20.17
C LEU A 297 -17.62 24.97 -20.43
N ILE A 298 -17.78 23.68 -20.15
CA ILE A 298 -19.09 23.01 -20.14
C ILE A 298 -19.74 23.25 -18.78
N ASP A 299 -20.68 24.18 -18.75
CA ASP A 299 -21.51 24.52 -17.59
C ASP A 299 -23.01 24.25 -17.86
N ASP A 300 -23.86 24.41 -16.84
CA ASP A 300 -25.30 24.15 -16.97
C ASP A 300 -25.97 25.08 -17.98
N ASN A 301 -25.42 26.29 -18.17
CA ASN A 301 -25.94 27.23 -19.16
C ASN A 301 -25.67 26.74 -20.58
N LEU A 302 -24.48 26.21 -20.85
CA LEU A 302 -24.15 25.60 -22.13
C LEU A 302 -24.99 24.34 -22.36
N ALA A 303 -25.07 23.45 -21.37
CA ALA A 303 -25.88 22.23 -21.48
C ALA A 303 -27.33 22.53 -21.85
N LYS A 304 -27.96 23.49 -21.15
CA LYS A 304 -29.34 23.92 -21.44
C LYS A 304 -29.49 24.51 -22.84
N LYS A 305 -28.52 25.32 -23.29
CA LYS A 305 -28.51 25.86 -24.67
C LYS A 305 -28.33 24.77 -25.72
N ALA A 306 -27.61 23.70 -25.37
CA ALA A 306 -27.40 22.51 -26.18
C ALA A 306 -28.53 21.46 -26.04
N GLY A 307 -29.65 21.82 -25.40
CA GLY A 307 -30.78 20.90 -25.26
C GLY A 307 -30.46 19.64 -24.44
N LEU A 308 -29.45 19.69 -23.57
CA LEU A 308 -29.07 18.63 -22.64
C LEU A 308 -29.55 18.98 -21.23
N ALA A 309 -29.75 17.95 -20.41
CA ALA A 309 -30.35 18.10 -19.09
C ALA A 309 -29.48 18.92 -18.12
N ASP A 310 -28.16 18.72 -18.16
CA ASP A 310 -27.20 19.27 -17.21
C ASP A 310 -25.76 19.23 -17.76
N ALA A 311 -24.84 19.92 -17.07
CA ALA A 311 -23.43 20.01 -17.44
C ALA A 311 -22.71 18.64 -17.50
N GLU A 312 -23.04 17.71 -16.60
CA GLU A 312 -22.40 16.39 -16.53
C GLU A 312 -22.81 15.54 -17.76
N SER A 313 -24.08 15.58 -18.16
CA SER A 313 -24.58 14.97 -19.41
C SER A 313 -23.91 15.56 -20.65
N ALA A 314 -23.69 16.89 -20.69
CA ALA A 314 -22.98 17.53 -21.78
C ALA A 314 -21.50 17.15 -21.84
N ARG A 315 -20.84 17.07 -20.68
CA ARG A 315 -19.46 16.60 -20.57
C ARG A 315 -19.34 15.14 -20.99
N LEU A 316 -20.28 14.29 -20.61
CA LEU A 316 -20.31 12.88 -20.99
C LEU A 316 -20.37 12.71 -22.51
N LEU A 317 -21.28 13.43 -23.17
CA LEU A 317 -21.43 13.38 -24.63
C LEU A 317 -20.17 13.87 -25.35
N GLU A 318 -19.58 14.98 -24.89
CA GLU A 318 -18.33 15.52 -25.46
C GLU A 318 -17.17 14.52 -25.30
N LYS A 319 -16.97 14.03 -24.07
CA LYS A 319 -15.87 13.10 -23.76
C LYS A 319 -16.03 11.76 -24.46
N GLU A 320 -17.23 11.21 -24.52
CA GLU A 320 -17.47 9.93 -25.20
C GLU A 320 -17.13 10.02 -26.69
N ARG A 321 -17.63 11.05 -27.37
CA ARG A 321 -17.29 11.30 -28.77
C ARG A 321 -15.79 11.49 -28.95
N LYS A 322 -15.18 12.32 -28.10
CA LYS A 322 -13.74 12.60 -28.15
C LYS A 322 -12.91 11.32 -27.94
N ASN A 323 -13.34 10.43 -27.05
CA ASN A 323 -12.70 9.14 -26.82
C ASN A 323 -12.69 8.26 -28.08
N TYR A 324 -13.80 8.18 -28.81
CA TYR A 324 -13.83 7.45 -30.09
C TYR A 324 -12.85 8.01 -31.13
N ILE A 325 -12.80 9.34 -31.26
CA ILE A 325 -11.84 10.01 -32.16
C ILE A 325 -10.40 9.69 -31.74
N ARG A 326 -10.10 9.78 -30.44
CA ARG A 326 -8.79 9.48 -29.85
C ARG A 326 -8.43 8.00 -29.90
N ASN A 327 -9.40 7.11 -30.08
CA ASN A 327 -9.18 5.70 -30.38
C ASN A 327 -9.11 5.43 -31.90
N GLY A 328 -9.00 6.45 -32.75
CA GLY A 328 -8.70 6.27 -34.16
C GLY A 328 -9.93 6.17 -35.07
N LEU A 329 -11.14 6.33 -34.56
CA LEU A 329 -12.34 6.43 -35.40
C LEU A 329 -12.44 7.78 -36.13
N GLY A 330 -11.60 8.75 -35.77
CA GLY A 330 -11.38 9.95 -36.58
C GLY A 330 -10.52 9.71 -37.83
N LEU A 331 -9.81 8.57 -37.91
CA LEU A 331 -9.04 8.20 -39.10
C LEU A 331 -9.96 7.61 -40.16
N PRO A 332 -9.75 7.88 -41.47
CA PRO A 332 -10.46 7.16 -42.53
C PRO A 332 -10.22 5.65 -42.42
N GLU A 333 -11.20 4.86 -42.85
CA GLU A 333 -11.03 3.42 -42.99
C GLU A 333 -9.87 3.11 -43.96
N GLY A 334 -9.04 2.13 -43.59
CA GLY A 334 -7.87 1.73 -44.38
C GLY A 334 -6.63 1.47 -43.52
N GLU A 335 -5.47 1.40 -44.18
CA GLU A 335 -4.21 0.93 -43.59
C GLU A 335 -3.79 1.69 -42.32
N LYS A 336 -4.00 3.02 -42.28
CA LYS A 336 -3.65 3.84 -41.10
C LYS A 336 -4.47 3.47 -39.86
N ARG A 337 -5.78 3.22 -40.03
CA ARG A 337 -6.67 2.84 -38.94
C ARG A 337 -6.35 1.42 -38.46
N GLU A 338 -6.10 0.49 -39.37
CA GLU A 338 -5.69 -0.88 -39.01
C GLU A 338 -4.33 -0.91 -38.30
N ARG A 339 -3.37 -0.08 -38.74
CA ARG A 339 -2.09 0.08 -38.04
C ARG A 339 -2.29 0.65 -36.64
N PHE A 340 -3.11 1.69 -36.48
CA PHE A 340 -3.42 2.26 -35.16
C PHE A 340 -4.03 1.21 -34.22
N LYS A 341 -4.96 0.39 -34.71
CA LYS A 341 -5.57 -0.71 -33.95
C LYS A 341 -4.53 -1.75 -33.52
N ALA A 342 -3.64 -2.16 -34.42
CA ALA A 342 -2.55 -3.08 -34.11
C ALA A 342 -1.60 -2.53 -33.04
N ILE A 343 -1.27 -1.24 -33.12
CA ILE A 343 -0.47 -0.54 -32.12
C ILE A 343 -1.15 -0.56 -30.74
N LYS A 344 -2.43 -0.19 -30.67
CA LYS A 344 -3.20 -0.18 -29.42
C LYS A 344 -3.21 -1.54 -28.73
N LYS A 345 -3.42 -2.61 -29.50
CA LYS A 345 -3.36 -3.98 -29.00
C LYS A 345 -1.97 -4.30 -28.43
N ARG A 346 -0.90 -4.01 -29.18
CA ARG A 346 0.46 -4.29 -28.72
C ARG A 346 0.84 -3.48 -27.47
N LEU A 347 0.41 -2.22 -27.37
CA LEU A 347 0.63 -1.40 -26.16
C LEU A 347 -0.05 -1.99 -24.92
N SER A 348 -1.27 -2.53 -25.05
CA SER A 348 -1.96 -3.23 -23.95
C SER A 348 -1.20 -4.50 -23.52
N GLU A 349 -0.72 -5.29 -24.47
CA GLU A 349 0.11 -6.48 -24.18
C GLU A 349 1.41 -6.11 -23.46
N ILE A 350 2.11 -5.06 -23.92
CA ILE A 350 3.32 -4.56 -23.28
C ILE A 350 3.03 -4.10 -21.85
N GLN A 351 1.92 -3.39 -21.62
CA GLN A 351 1.56 -2.92 -20.28
C GLN A 351 1.39 -4.08 -19.30
N ILE A 352 0.67 -5.12 -19.71
CA ILE A 352 0.45 -6.33 -18.91
C ILE A 352 1.79 -7.03 -18.62
N GLU A 353 2.62 -7.23 -19.64
CA GLU A 353 3.92 -7.91 -19.49
C GLU A 353 4.87 -7.13 -18.58
N PHE A 354 4.95 -5.82 -18.77
CA PHE A 354 5.81 -4.94 -17.98
C PHE A 354 5.41 -4.94 -16.50
N GLN A 355 4.11 -4.80 -16.21
CA GLN A 355 3.60 -4.80 -14.84
C GLN A 355 3.76 -6.16 -14.16
N LYS A 356 3.52 -7.24 -14.91
CA LYS A 356 3.78 -8.60 -14.42
C LYS A 356 5.24 -8.78 -14.01
N ASN A 357 6.18 -8.34 -14.85
CA ASN A 357 7.60 -8.41 -14.55
C ASN A 357 7.99 -7.63 -13.29
N LEU A 358 7.33 -6.49 -13.00
CA LEU A 358 7.54 -5.74 -11.76
C LEU A 358 6.97 -6.48 -10.54
N ASN A 359 5.77 -7.03 -10.67
CA ASN A 359 5.04 -7.66 -9.56
C ASN A 359 5.70 -8.99 -9.14
N GLU A 360 6.09 -9.80 -10.12
CA GLU A 360 6.72 -11.12 -9.91
C GLU A 360 8.23 -11.05 -9.66
N GLU A 361 8.81 -9.84 -9.69
CA GLU A 361 10.21 -9.62 -9.38
C GLU A 361 10.55 -10.18 -7.98
N ASN A 362 11.50 -11.10 -7.92
CA ASN A 362 11.95 -11.76 -6.69
C ASN A 362 13.48 -11.96 -6.67
N ASN A 363 14.22 -11.11 -7.37
CA ASN A 363 15.68 -11.13 -7.32
C ASN A 363 16.16 -10.67 -5.94
N GLY A 364 17.40 -11.01 -5.63
CA GLY A 364 18.04 -10.61 -4.38
C GLY A 364 19.54 -10.82 -4.43
N ILE A 365 20.22 -10.26 -3.46
CA ILE A 365 21.67 -10.34 -3.32
C ILE A 365 21.99 -11.01 -2.00
N TRP A 366 22.89 -11.99 -2.04
CA TRP A 366 23.39 -12.66 -0.84
C TRP A 366 24.54 -11.84 -0.24
N PHE A 367 24.43 -11.55 1.05
CA PHE A 367 25.43 -10.85 1.85
C PHE A 367 25.77 -11.63 3.11
N THR A 368 27.01 -11.57 3.57
CA THR A 368 27.34 -11.98 4.94
C THR A 368 26.77 -10.96 5.94
N GLU A 369 26.59 -11.34 7.21
CA GLU A 369 26.20 -10.39 8.26
C GLU A 369 27.21 -9.24 8.39
N ASP A 370 28.49 -9.53 8.20
CA ASP A 370 29.58 -8.54 8.19
C ASP A 370 29.41 -7.50 7.06
N GLU A 371 28.94 -7.92 5.88
CA GLU A 371 28.61 -7.00 4.79
C GLU A 371 27.40 -6.11 5.09
N LEU A 372 26.51 -6.55 5.98
CA LEU A 372 25.30 -5.83 6.41
C LEU A 372 25.50 -5.04 7.72
N ASP A 373 26.73 -4.80 8.16
CA ASP A 373 27.01 -3.99 9.36
C ASP A 373 26.25 -2.64 9.31
N GLY A 374 25.49 -2.39 10.38
CA GLY A 374 24.63 -1.23 10.57
C GLY A 374 23.16 -1.47 10.27
N VAL A 375 22.81 -2.45 9.43
CA VAL A 375 21.41 -2.79 9.15
C VAL A 375 20.76 -3.28 10.46
N PRO A 376 19.57 -2.76 10.83
CA PRO A 376 18.88 -3.16 12.06
C PRO A 376 18.64 -4.67 12.17
N GLN A 377 18.80 -5.23 13.37
CA GLN A 377 18.71 -6.68 13.59
C GLN A 377 17.32 -7.25 13.27
N ASP A 378 16.26 -6.49 13.55
CA ASP A 378 14.88 -6.84 13.22
C ASP A 378 14.66 -7.00 11.71
N VAL A 379 15.39 -6.25 10.88
CA VAL A 379 15.41 -6.47 9.42
C VAL A 379 16.15 -7.76 9.10
N LEU A 380 17.36 -7.95 9.65
CA LEU A 380 18.19 -9.13 9.38
C LEU A 380 17.49 -10.44 9.76
N ASP A 381 16.76 -10.46 10.88
CA ASP A 381 16.04 -11.62 11.39
C ASP A 381 14.93 -12.10 10.45
N THR A 382 14.43 -11.22 9.57
CA THR A 382 13.40 -11.54 8.58
C THR A 382 13.95 -12.06 7.25
N LEU A 383 15.26 -11.91 7.01
CA LEU A 383 15.87 -12.29 5.74
C LEU A 383 16.04 -13.81 5.61
N GLU A 384 15.92 -14.31 4.39
CA GLU A 384 16.15 -15.71 4.08
C GLU A 384 17.61 -16.09 4.37
N LYS A 385 17.80 -17.16 5.15
CA LYS A 385 19.13 -17.70 5.47
C LYS A 385 19.62 -18.63 4.38
N GLY A 386 20.83 -18.38 3.91
CA GLY A 386 21.42 -19.10 2.79
C GLY A 386 21.81 -20.53 3.15
N THR A 387 21.68 -21.41 2.17
CA THR A 387 22.10 -22.80 2.25
C THR A 387 23.06 -23.13 1.10
N GLY A 388 23.81 -24.22 1.19
CA GLY A 388 24.75 -24.63 0.15
C GLY A 388 25.83 -23.57 -0.11
N GLU A 389 25.93 -23.07 -1.34
CA GLU A 389 26.93 -22.05 -1.72
C GLU A 389 26.73 -20.68 -1.03
N ASN A 390 25.56 -20.47 -0.43
CA ASN A 390 25.23 -19.25 0.32
C ASN A 390 25.18 -19.48 1.83
N GLU A 391 25.67 -20.62 2.33
CA GLU A 391 25.75 -20.87 3.77
C GLU A 391 26.47 -19.73 4.51
N GLY A 392 25.86 -19.25 5.59
CA GLY A 392 26.35 -18.09 6.36
C GLY A 392 26.02 -16.72 5.76
N LYS A 393 25.16 -16.65 4.73
CA LYS A 393 24.67 -15.40 4.14
C LYS A 393 23.18 -15.19 4.36
N LEU A 394 22.74 -13.95 4.26
CA LEU A 394 21.35 -13.51 4.24
C LEU A 394 21.00 -13.00 2.84
N ARG A 395 19.83 -13.37 2.33
CA ARG A 395 19.32 -12.87 1.05
C ARG A 395 18.57 -11.58 1.28
N LEU A 396 19.09 -10.50 0.74
CA LEU A 396 18.41 -9.21 0.69
C LEU A 396 17.59 -9.12 -0.60
N THR A 397 16.29 -8.88 -0.49
CA THR A 397 15.41 -8.64 -1.66
C THR A 397 15.41 -7.17 -2.06
N PHE A 398 14.90 -6.85 -3.25
CA PHE A 398 14.69 -5.47 -3.68
C PHE A 398 13.32 -4.89 -3.28
N LYS A 399 12.60 -5.56 -2.37
CA LYS A 399 11.33 -5.05 -1.82
C LYS A 399 11.62 -3.94 -0.79
N TYR A 400 10.68 -3.02 -0.62
CA TYR A 400 10.89 -1.80 0.20
C TYR A 400 11.27 -2.07 1.66
N PRO A 401 10.71 -3.08 2.34
CA PRO A 401 11.10 -3.42 3.72
C PRO A 401 12.57 -3.81 3.88
N ASP A 402 13.21 -4.37 2.84
CA ASP A 402 14.61 -4.78 2.89
C ASP A 402 15.53 -3.68 2.30
N LEU A 403 15.10 -3.13 1.16
CA LEU A 403 15.85 -2.18 0.34
C LEU A 403 16.12 -0.87 1.07
N PHE A 404 15.08 -0.23 1.60
CA PHE A 404 15.22 1.10 2.18
C PHE A 404 15.99 1.12 3.49
N PRO A 405 15.75 0.20 4.45
CA PRO A 405 16.58 0.12 5.64
C PRO A 405 18.05 -0.15 5.29
N THR A 406 18.33 -1.03 4.33
CA THR A 406 19.72 -1.30 3.95
C THR A 406 20.40 -0.07 3.34
N LEU A 407 19.72 0.67 2.45
CA LEU A 407 20.27 1.92 1.91
C LEU A 407 20.41 3.03 2.97
N LYS A 408 19.56 3.05 4.00
CA LYS A 408 19.61 4.00 5.13
C LYS A 408 20.72 3.66 6.14
N PHE A 409 20.98 2.39 6.41
CA PHE A 409 21.77 1.96 7.57
C PHE A 409 23.04 1.17 7.27
N ALA A 410 23.16 0.53 6.10
CA ALA A 410 24.37 -0.24 5.79
C ALA A 410 25.60 0.68 5.76
N LYS A 411 26.52 0.44 6.69
CA LYS A 411 27.70 1.28 6.90
C LYS A 411 28.71 1.13 5.77
N ARG A 412 28.73 -0.01 5.07
CA ARG A 412 29.66 -0.27 3.97
C ARG A 412 29.18 0.38 2.67
N PRO A 413 29.95 1.31 2.07
CA PRO A 413 29.56 1.94 0.81
C PRO A 413 29.34 0.95 -0.33
N GLU A 414 30.14 -0.13 -0.39
CA GLU A 414 30.01 -1.15 -1.43
C GLU A 414 28.71 -1.96 -1.31
N THR A 415 28.25 -2.24 -0.09
CA THR A 415 26.93 -2.87 0.14
C THR A 415 25.84 -1.97 -0.42
N ARG A 416 25.84 -0.67 -0.08
CA ARG A 416 24.85 0.28 -0.62
C ARG A 416 24.92 0.38 -2.14
N ARG A 417 26.12 0.42 -2.73
CA ARG A 417 26.32 0.43 -4.19
C ARG A 417 25.71 -0.81 -4.83
N ARG A 418 26.05 -2.02 -4.38
CA ARG A 418 25.51 -3.28 -4.91
C ARG A 418 24.00 -3.34 -4.82
N VAL A 419 23.44 -2.94 -3.68
CA VAL A 419 21.98 -2.91 -3.46
C VAL A 419 21.30 -1.92 -4.41
N PHE A 420 21.82 -0.69 -4.52
CA PHE A 420 21.25 0.33 -5.40
C PHE A 420 21.30 -0.08 -6.87
N ILE A 421 22.48 -0.51 -7.37
CA ILE A 421 22.66 -0.94 -8.76
C ILE A 421 21.82 -2.19 -9.06
N GLY A 422 21.76 -3.15 -8.14
CA GLY A 422 20.89 -4.31 -8.27
C GLY A 422 19.42 -3.93 -8.37
N SER A 423 18.97 -2.96 -7.58
CA SER A 423 17.59 -2.46 -7.63
C SER A 423 17.26 -1.79 -8.96
N GLU A 424 18.18 -0.99 -9.51
CA GLU A 424 18.02 -0.34 -10.84
C GLU A 424 18.04 -1.35 -12.00
N ASN A 425 18.48 -2.59 -11.75
CA ASN A 425 18.61 -3.65 -12.76
C ASN A 425 17.68 -4.85 -12.51
N LYS A 426 16.72 -4.74 -11.57
CA LYS A 426 15.90 -5.87 -11.13
C LYS A 426 14.91 -6.38 -12.18
N CYS A 427 14.63 -5.59 -13.22
CA CYS A 427 13.67 -5.91 -14.29
C CYS A 427 14.24 -5.61 -15.70
N ASN A 428 15.48 -5.98 -16.01
CA ASN A 428 16.10 -5.64 -17.30
C ASN A 428 15.35 -6.16 -18.54
N GLN A 429 14.53 -7.19 -18.39
CA GLN A 429 13.61 -7.65 -19.44
C GLN A 429 12.58 -6.58 -19.87
N ASN A 430 12.33 -5.58 -19.03
CA ASN A 430 11.43 -4.45 -19.33
C ASN A 430 12.07 -3.36 -20.20
N VAL A 431 13.40 -3.33 -20.35
CA VAL A 431 14.11 -2.34 -21.20
C VAL A 431 13.63 -2.38 -22.66
N PRO A 432 13.62 -3.53 -23.37
CA PRO A 432 13.12 -3.59 -24.73
C PRO A 432 11.61 -3.29 -24.82
N LEU A 433 10.82 -3.70 -23.83
CA LEU A 433 9.38 -3.41 -23.76
C LEU A 433 9.11 -1.91 -23.66
N PHE A 434 9.87 -1.19 -22.83
CA PHE A 434 9.75 0.25 -22.69
C PHE A 434 10.09 0.98 -24.01
N LYS A 435 11.18 0.58 -24.66
CA LYS A 435 11.59 1.14 -25.96
C LYS A 435 10.53 0.92 -27.03
N GLU A 436 9.96 -0.29 -27.10
CA GLU A 436 8.86 -0.59 -28.02
C GLU A 436 7.63 0.28 -27.72
N ALA A 437 7.27 0.42 -26.44
CA ALA A 437 6.10 1.21 -26.03
C ALA A 437 6.20 2.68 -26.45
N ILE A 438 7.34 3.35 -26.20
CA ILE A 438 7.50 4.77 -26.54
C ILE A 438 7.46 5.01 -28.06
N LEU A 439 8.01 4.09 -28.86
CA LEU A 439 7.95 4.15 -30.32
C LEU A 439 6.51 4.01 -30.81
N LEU A 440 5.81 2.97 -30.35
CA LEU A 440 4.42 2.72 -30.70
C LEU A 440 3.50 3.88 -30.29
N ARG A 441 3.74 4.49 -29.12
CA ARG A 441 3.02 5.69 -28.66
C ARG A 441 3.21 6.90 -29.57
N ASP A 442 4.46 7.20 -29.97
CA ASP A 442 4.75 8.28 -30.89
C ASP A 442 4.13 8.04 -32.27
N GLU A 443 4.22 6.81 -32.80
CA GLU A 443 3.59 6.42 -34.07
C GLU A 443 2.06 6.60 -34.01
N ALA A 444 1.41 6.09 -32.95
CA ALA A 444 -0.03 6.21 -32.75
C ALA A 444 -0.48 7.68 -32.69
N ALA A 445 0.24 8.52 -31.95
CA ALA A 445 -0.08 9.94 -31.84
C ALA A 445 0.05 10.66 -33.20
N ARG A 446 1.09 10.37 -33.96
CA ARG A 446 1.30 10.94 -35.32
C ARG A 446 0.25 10.46 -36.32
N LEU A 447 -0.19 9.20 -36.24
CA LEU A 447 -1.29 8.70 -37.05
C LEU A 447 -2.57 9.53 -36.83
N LEU A 448 -2.85 9.90 -35.58
CA LEU A 448 -3.96 10.76 -35.18
C LEU A 448 -3.76 12.26 -35.48
N GLY A 449 -2.61 12.65 -36.03
CA GLY A 449 -2.29 14.04 -36.40
C GLY A 449 -1.67 14.88 -35.28
N TYR A 450 -1.28 14.27 -34.15
CA TYR A 450 -0.54 14.97 -33.09
C TYR A 450 0.96 14.97 -33.42
N PRO A 451 1.71 16.00 -32.98
CA PRO A 451 3.15 16.07 -33.25
C PRO A 451 3.96 15.03 -32.48
N ASN A 452 3.46 14.51 -31.36
CA ASN A 452 4.07 13.49 -30.51
C ASN A 452 3.05 12.98 -29.48
N HIS A 453 3.44 11.96 -28.72
CA HIS A 453 2.59 11.35 -27.70
C HIS A 453 2.19 12.31 -26.58
N ALA A 454 3.09 13.16 -26.10
CA ALA A 454 2.77 14.10 -25.03
C ALA A 454 1.68 15.11 -25.44
N ALA A 455 1.71 15.62 -26.67
CA ALA A 455 0.65 16.49 -27.18
C ALA A 455 -0.72 15.78 -27.18
N PHE A 456 -0.76 14.51 -27.55
CA PHE A 456 -1.98 13.69 -27.47
C PHE A 456 -2.45 13.48 -26.03
N ARG A 457 -1.55 13.21 -25.08
CA ARG A 457 -1.91 12.91 -23.67
C ARG A 457 -2.33 14.13 -22.87
N ILE A 458 -1.69 15.28 -23.12
CA ILE A 458 -1.84 16.49 -22.29
C ILE A 458 -3.05 17.36 -22.71
N GLU A 459 -3.57 17.19 -23.92
CA GLU A 459 -4.72 17.97 -24.43
C GLU A 459 -5.93 17.99 -23.47
N ASP A 460 -6.22 16.85 -22.82
CA ASP A 460 -7.35 16.70 -21.89
C ASP A 460 -6.99 16.97 -20.42
N LYS A 461 -5.78 17.45 -20.14
CA LYS A 461 -5.26 17.75 -18.80
C LYS A 461 -5.43 19.23 -18.47
N MET A 462 -5.22 19.64 -17.23
CA MET A 462 -5.23 21.07 -16.87
C MET A 462 -4.11 21.85 -17.58
N ALA A 463 -2.95 21.23 -17.80
CA ALA A 463 -1.82 21.87 -18.46
C ALA A 463 -2.04 22.17 -19.97
N LYS A 464 -2.95 21.44 -20.64
CA LYS A 464 -3.36 21.53 -22.07
C LYS A 464 -2.28 21.29 -23.12
N THR A 465 -1.02 21.69 -22.89
CA THR A 465 0.07 21.57 -23.87
C THR A 465 1.38 21.06 -23.25
N PRO A 466 2.23 20.33 -24.02
CA PRO A 466 3.58 19.99 -23.59
C PRO A 466 4.43 21.21 -23.25
N LYS A 467 4.21 22.35 -23.92
CA LYS A 467 4.94 23.58 -23.66
C LYS A 467 4.67 24.10 -22.24
N THR A 468 3.40 24.13 -21.82
CA THR A 468 3.02 24.54 -20.46
C THR A 468 3.77 23.71 -19.41
N VAL A 469 3.85 22.39 -19.63
CA VAL A 469 4.54 21.46 -18.72
C VAL A 469 6.05 21.71 -18.71
N LEU A 470 6.68 21.81 -19.89
CA LEU A 470 8.14 22.01 -20.00
C LEU A 470 8.57 23.38 -19.45
N ASP A 471 7.78 24.43 -19.65
CA ASP A 471 8.01 25.75 -19.07
C ASP A 471 7.96 25.68 -17.53
N PHE A 472 6.93 25.03 -16.97
CA PHE A 472 6.78 24.84 -15.52
C PHE A 472 7.94 24.06 -14.91
N LEU A 473 8.26 22.88 -15.45
CA LEU A 473 9.36 22.05 -14.95
C LEU A 473 10.72 22.74 -15.12
N GLY A 474 10.90 23.51 -16.21
CA GLY A 474 12.11 24.28 -16.48
C GLY A 474 12.32 25.46 -15.53
N ASP A 475 11.27 26.23 -15.22
CA ASP A 475 11.31 27.29 -14.21
C ASP A 475 11.64 26.73 -12.83
N LEU A 476 10.94 25.65 -12.43
CA LEU A 476 11.17 25.01 -11.13
C LEU A 476 12.61 24.45 -11.01
N LYS A 477 13.13 23.80 -12.07
CA LYS A 477 14.53 23.35 -12.12
C LYS A 477 15.49 24.52 -11.92
N THR A 478 15.23 25.66 -12.54
CA THR A 478 16.09 26.85 -12.45
C THR A 478 16.12 27.40 -11.02
N ARG A 479 14.95 27.51 -10.37
CA ARG A 479 14.83 28.03 -9.00
C ARG A 479 15.49 27.10 -7.98
N LEU A 480 15.34 25.78 -8.15
CA LEU A 480 15.88 24.77 -7.22
C LEU A 480 17.39 24.55 -7.35
N ALA A 481 18.01 24.92 -8.47
CA ALA A 481 19.40 24.57 -8.78
C ALA A 481 20.40 25.03 -7.70
N ALA A 482 20.26 26.25 -7.20
CA ALA A 482 21.16 26.79 -6.17
C ALA A 482 20.95 26.09 -4.81
N GLY A 483 19.70 25.81 -4.44
CA GLY A 483 19.36 25.06 -3.24
C GLY A 483 19.92 23.64 -3.29
N GLY A 484 19.71 22.93 -4.40
CA GLY A 484 20.22 21.56 -4.59
C GLY A 484 21.75 21.48 -4.55
N ALA A 485 22.45 22.46 -5.15
CA ALA A 485 23.91 22.52 -5.06
C ALA A 485 24.39 22.69 -3.62
N LYS A 486 23.74 23.58 -2.85
CA LYS A 486 24.06 23.80 -1.44
C LYS A 486 23.82 22.56 -0.58
N GLU A 487 22.68 21.89 -0.77
CA GLU A 487 22.35 20.63 -0.07
C GLU A 487 23.33 19.51 -0.43
N MET A 488 23.68 19.36 -1.71
CA MET A 488 24.69 18.40 -2.16
C MET A 488 26.06 18.68 -1.52
N ASP A 489 26.53 19.94 -1.53
CA ASP A 489 27.83 20.31 -0.94
C ASP A 489 27.88 19.96 0.54
N HIS A 490 26.77 20.18 1.25
CA HIS A 490 26.62 19.83 2.65
C HIS A 490 26.68 18.32 2.88
N LEU A 491 25.91 17.54 2.12
CA LEU A 491 25.90 16.07 2.19
C LEU A 491 27.26 15.46 1.80
N LEU A 492 27.97 16.03 0.83
CA LEU A 492 29.34 15.64 0.47
C LEU A 492 30.31 15.91 1.62
N SER A 493 30.12 17.01 2.36
CA SER A 493 30.91 17.33 3.56
C SER A 493 30.68 16.32 4.69
N LEU A 494 29.44 15.87 4.88
CA LEU A 494 29.10 14.82 5.85
C LEU A 494 29.73 13.49 5.46
N LYS A 495 29.65 13.12 4.17
CA LYS A 495 30.35 11.93 3.65
C LYS A 495 31.85 11.99 3.89
N LYS A 496 32.49 13.13 3.61
CA LYS A 496 33.92 13.31 3.86
C LYS A 496 34.28 13.07 5.33
N LYS A 497 33.55 13.68 6.26
CA LYS A 497 33.78 13.52 7.71
C LYS A 497 33.59 12.07 8.17
N ASP A 498 32.54 11.39 7.70
CA ASP A 498 32.28 9.98 8.01
C ASP A 498 33.38 9.06 7.48
N HIS A 499 33.81 9.28 6.23
CA HIS A 499 34.91 8.52 5.63
C HIS A 499 36.23 8.72 6.38
N GLU A 500 36.55 9.96 6.77
CA GLU A 500 37.73 10.26 7.60
C GLU A 500 37.65 9.56 8.97
N ALA A 501 36.50 9.63 9.65
CA ALA A 501 36.29 9.02 10.96
C ALA A 501 36.38 7.49 10.95
N ARG A 502 36.01 6.87 9.82
CA ARG A 502 35.98 5.41 9.65
C ARG A 502 37.14 4.86 8.82
N ASN A 503 38.11 5.72 8.47
CA ASN A 503 39.28 5.38 7.66
C ASN A 503 38.91 4.71 6.31
N LEU A 504 37.89 5.27 5.64
CA LEU A 504 37.44 4.82 4.31
C LEU A 504 38.04 5.70 3.20
N PRO A 505 38.30 5.16 2.00
CA PRO A 505 38.71 5.95 0.84
C PRO A 505 37.65 7.01 0.49
N PHE A 506 38.07 8.23 0.19
CA PHE A 506 37.19 9.32 -0.27
C PHE A 506 37.68 9.86 -1.61
N ASP A 507 36.85 9.76 -2.63
CA ASP A 507 37.15 10.13 -4.02
C ASP A 507 36.61 11.51 -4.42
N GLY A 508 36.03 12.25 -3.47
CA GLY A 508 35.46 13.57 -3.72
C GLY A 508 34.07 13.57 -4.36
N ASN A 509 33.42 12.40 -4.52
CA ASN A 509 32.10 12.28 -5.13
C ASN A 509 31.01 11.96 -4.11
N TYR A 510 29.77 12.41 -4.41
CA TYR A 510 28.55 12.00 -3.72
C TYR A 510 27.70 11.16 -4.66
N TYR A 511 27.44 9.91 -4.30
CA TYR A 511 26.79 8.95 -5.19
C TYR A 511 25.32 8.71 -4.86
N LEU A 512 24.57 8.18 -5.82
CA LEU A 512 23.16 7.83 -5.66
C LEU A 512 22.90 6.87 -4.48
N TRP A 513 23.80 5.91 -4.25
CA TRP A 513 23.73 4.97 -3.13
C TRP A 513 24.18 5.55 -1.79
N ASP A 514 24.70 6.77 -1.78
CA ASP A 514 25.06 7.48 -0.54
C ASP A 514 23.88 8.27 0.02
N HIS A 515 22.91 8.63 -0.83
CA HIS A 515 21.89 9.63 -0.51
C HIS A 515 21.11 9.31 0.77
N ARG A 516 20.44 8.14 0.81
CA ARG A 516 19.61 7.75 1.97
C ARG A 516 20.41 7.59 3.26
N PHE A 517 21.68 7.22 3.17
CA PHE A 517 22.54 7.01 4.34
C PHE A 517 22.92 8.36 4.98
N TYR A 518 23.39 9.31 4.16
CA TYR A 518 23.80 10.62 4.68
C TYR A 518 22.63 11.56 4.96
N ASP A 519 21.51 11.42 4.24
CA ASP A 519 20.26 12.10 4.58
C ASP A 519 19.80 11.74 6.00
N ARG A 520 19.72 10.43 6.30
CA ARG A 520 19.45 9.94 7.67
C ARG A 520 20.45 10.49 8.69
N MET A 521 21.76 10.38 8.40
CA MET A 521 22.79 10.87 9.34
C MET A 521 22.66 12.37 9.59
N MET A 522 22.32 13.16 8.57
CA MET A 522 22.11 14.60 8.71
C MET A 522 20.94 14.90 9.64
N VAL A 523 19.80 14.24 9.43
CA VAL A 523 18.63 14.37 10.30
C VAL A 523 18.96 14.00 11.75
N GLU A 524 19.64 12.88 11.97
CA GLU A 524 20.04 12.43 13.32
C GLU A 524 21.02 13.41 13.99
N GLN A 525 22.06 13.86 13.26
CA GLN A 525 23.16 14.65 13.85
C GLN A 525 22.83 16.13 14.01
N GLU A 526 22.10 16.71 13.05
CA GLU A 526 21.91 18.16 12.98
C GLU A 526 20.55 18.60 13.52
N TYR A 527 19.54 17.73 13.45
CA TYR A 527 18.19 18.02 13.91
C TYR A 527 17.84 17.29 15.21
N SER A 528 18.70 16.37 15.68
CA SER A 528 18.48 15.57 16.89
C SER A 528 17.11 14.89 16.91
N VAL A 529 16.66 14.43 15.72
CA VAL A 529 15.41 13.71 15.53
C VAL A 529 15.71 12.21 15.50
N ASP A 530 15.11 11.49 16.44
CA ASP A 530 15.07 10.02 16.42
C ASP A 530 13.70 9.58 15.89
N GLU A 531 13.67 9.11 14.63
CA GLU A 531 12.44 8.62 13.98
C GLU A 531 11.77 7.50 14.79
N ASN A 532 12.54 6.65 15.47
CA ASN A 532 11.99 5.55 16.25
C ASN A 532 11.33 6.06 17.53
N ALA A 533 11.93 7.05 18.19
CA ALA A 533 11.33 7.68 19.37
C ALA A 533 10.05 8.46 19.00
N ILE A 534 10.03 9.12 17.84
CA ILE A 534 8.81 9.78 17.35
C ILE A 534 7.71 8.75 17.02
N ALA A 535 8.06 7.61 16.43
CA ALA A 535 7.09 6.56 16.08
C ALA A 535 6.35 5.99 17.30
N GLU A 536 6.94 6.04 18.51
CA GLU A 536 6.29 5.63 19.77
C GLU A 536 5.02 6.43 20.07
N TYR A 537 4.88 7.62 19.49
CA TYR A 537 3.71 8.48 19.60
C TYR A 537 2.68 8.29 18.50
N PHE A 538 2.94 7.45 17.49
CA PHE A 538 1.99 7.18 16.41
C PHE A 538 1.64 5.68 16.30
N PRO A 539 1.01 5.07 17.33
CA PRO A 539 0.35 3.79 17.15
C PRO A 539 -0.67 3.85 16.01
N LEU A 540 -0.67 2.86 15.13
CA LEU A 540 -1.51 2.82 13.94
C LEU A 540 -3.00 3.06 14.28
N GLN A 541 -3.51 2.37 15.30
CA GLN A 541 -4.91 2.47 15.72
C GLN A 541 -5.31 3.88 16.15
N SER A 542 -4.57 4.50 17.07
CA SER A 542 -4.89 5.85 17.55
C SER A 542 -4.69 6.91 16.47
N THR A 543 -3.71 6.70 15.58
CA THR A 543 -3.42 7.61 14.47
C THR A 543 -4.56 7.64 13.46
N VAL A 544 -5.04 6.48 12.99
CA VAL A 544 -6.22 6.39 12.10
C VAL A 544 -7.44 7.01 12.76
N ALA A 545 -7.71 6.70 14.03
CA ALA A 545 -8.84 7.28 14.74
C ALA A 545 -8.77 8.81 14.81
N GLY A 546 -7.58 9.38 15.03
CA GLY A 546 -7.34 10.82 14.98
C GLY A 546 -7.59 11.43 13.59
N MET A 547 -7.11 10.76 12.54
CA MET A 547 -7.34 11.19 11.16
C MET A 547 -8.81 11.17 10.77
N LEU A 548 -9.54 10.12 11.16
CA LEU A 548 -10.97 10.04 10.90
C LEU A 548 -11.72 11.17 11.62
N ARG A 549 -11.38 11.49 12.89
CA ARG A 549 -11.96 12.65 13.60
C ARG A 549 -11.75 13.98 12.89
N ILE A 550 -10.61 14.17 12.23
CA ILE A 550 -10.38 15.37 11.41
C ILE A 550 -11.42 15.46 10.28
N PHE A 551 -11.71 14.34 9.61
CA PHE A 551 -12.75 14.30 8.58
C PHE A 551 -14.17 14.42 9.13
N GLU A 552 -14.44 13.91 10.34
CA GLU A 552 -15.73 14.12 11.01
C GLU A 552 -15.98 15.63 11.21
N GLU A 553 -15.00 16.35 11.74
CA GLU A 553 -15.12 17.79 12.01
C GLU A 553 -15.16 18.62 10.71
N LEU A 554 -14.20 18.43 9.81
CA LEU A 554 -14.08 19.23 8.59
C LEU A 554 -15.20 18.92 7.59
N PHE A 555 -15.48 17.64 7.36
CA PHE A 555 -16.32 17.21 6.24
C PHE A 555 -17.70 16.74 6.68
N GLY A 556 -17.95 16.54 7.97
CA GLY A 556 -19.30 16.22 8.46
C GLY A 556 -19.64 14.78 8.26
N LEU A 557 -18.64 13.95 8.49
CA LEU A 557 -18.75 12.52 8.39
C LEU A 557 -18.90 11.92 9.78
N VAL A 558 -19.39 10.70 9.84
CA VAL A 558 -19.44 9.85 11.02
C VAL A 558 -18.96 8.48 10.60
N PHE A 559 -17.89 7.99 11.22
CA PHE A 559 -17.31 6.69 10.89
C PHE A 559 -17.71 5.65 11.93
N VAL A 560 -18.50 4.67 11.51
CA VAL A 560 -18.95 3.57 12.39
C VAL A 560 -18.25 2.29 11.99
N GLU A 561 -17.27 1.89 12.80
CA GLU A 561 -16.56 0.62 12.63
C GLU A 561 -17.52 -0.56 12.80
N LEU A 562 -17.41 -1.53 11.91
CA LEU A 562 -18.27 -2.72 11.91
C LEU A 562 -17.61 -3.86 12.66
N SER A 563 -18.21 -4.25 13.79
CA SER A 563 -17.82 -5.45 14.55
C SER A 563 -18.07 -6.73 13.73
N PRO A 564 -17.49 -7.88 14.13
CA PRO A 564 -17.82 -9.17 13.51
C PRO A 564 -19.33 -9.45 13.47
N GLU A 565 -20.08 -9.11 14.52
CA GLU A 565 -21.53 -9.25 14.60
C GLU A 565 -22.26 -8.30 13.63
N ASP A 566 -21.82 -7.04 13.53
CA ASP A 566 -22.37 -6.09 12.58
C ASP A 566 -22.15 -6.56 11.14
N ARG A 567 -20.92 -7.00 10.83
CA ARG A 567 -20.55 -7.55 9.52
C ARG A 567 -21.43 -8.73 9.15
N LYS A 568 -21.63 -9.67 10.08
CA LYS A 568 -22.52 -10.83 9.87
C LYS A 568 -23.97 -10.39 9.59
N ARG A 569 -24.45 -9.40 10.34
CA ARG A 569 -25.83 -8.89 10.27
C ARG A 569 -26.12 -8.16 8.95
N ILE A 570 -25.18 -7.36 8.46
CA ILE A 570 -25.37 -6.58 7.21
C ILE A 570 -24.93 -7.34 5.95
N SER A 571 -24.22 -8.45 6.10
CA SER A 571 -23.78 -9.28 4.99
C SER A 571 -24.99 -9.89 4.25
N PRO A 572 -25.09 -9.73 2.92
CA PRO A 572 -26.12 -10.37 2.12
C PRO A 572 -26.17 -11.90 2.25
N THR A 573 -25.06 -12.55 2.59
CA THR A 573 -24.95 -14.01 2.73
C THR A 573 -25.12 -14.48 4.18
N GLY A 574 -25.22 -13.56 5.13
CA GLY A 574 -25.22 -13.86 6.57
C GLY A 574 -23.86 -14.31 7.13
N LYS A 575 -22.78 -14.15 6.35
CA LYS A 575 -21.40 -14.46 6.74
C LYS A 575 -20.54 -13.20 6.77
N ALA A 576 -19.82 -12.97 7.86
CA ALA A 576 -19.01 -11.77 8.04
C ALA A 576 -17.78 -11.77 7.12
N GLU A 577 -17.22 -12.96 6.89
CA GLU A 577 -16.07 -13.20 6.03
C GLU A 577 -16.37 -12.92 4.54
N ASP A 578 -17.62 -13.01 4.10
CA ASP A 578 -17.99 -12.82 2.69
C ASP A 578 -17.97 -11.35 2.25
N ILE A 579 -17.85 -10.40 3.18
CA ILE A 579 -17.79 -8.94 2.87
C ILE A 579 -16.38 -8.36 3.05
N ALA A 580 -15.36 -9.20 3.23
CA ALA A 580 -13.94 -8.84 3.29
C ALA A 580 -13.09 -9.87 2.54
N TRP A 581 -11.97 -9.45 1.96
CA TRP A 581 -11.03 -10.37 1.29
C TRP A 581 -9.96 -10.97 2.21
N HIS A 582 -9.85 -10.46 3.44
CA HIS A 582 -8.87 -10.89 4.43
C HIS A 582 -9.32 -10.51 5.86
N GLU A 583 -8.93 -11.28 6.87
CA GLU A 583 -9.35 -11.08 8.27
C GLU A 583 -8.85 -9.77 8.90
N ASP A 584 -7.64 -9.33 8.52
CA ASP A 584 -7.05 -8.06 8.96
C ASP A 584 -7.78 -6.80 8.40
N VAL A 585 -8.77 -6.96 7.53
CA VAL A 585 -9.47 -5.82 6.91
C VAL A 585 -10.45 -5.20 7.90
N ILE A 586 -10.31 -3.90 8.13
CA ILE A 586 -11.21 -3.09 8.93
C ILE A 586 -12.25 -2.46 8.00
N ILE A 587 -13.51 -2.41 8.43
CA ILE A 587 -14.62 -1.86 7.63
C ILE A 587 -15.36 -0.82 8.47
N PHE A 588 -15.57 0.36 7.90
CA PHE A 588 -16.44 1.40 8.44
C PHE A 588 -17.65 1.58 7.52
N SER A 589 -18.84 1.68 8.11
CA SER A 589 -19.96 2.37 7.48
C SER A 589 -19.81 3.87 7.74
N VAL A 590 -19.95 4.67 6.69
CA VAL A 590 -19.74 6.12 6.75
C VAL A 590 -21.07 6.82 6.53
N TRP A 591 -21.33 7.83 7.35
CA TRP A 591 -22.57 8.59 7.36
C TRP A 591 -22.27 10.08 7.38
N ASP A 592 -23.23 10.88 6.97
CA ASP A 592 -23.26 12.31 7.19
C ASP A 592 -23.65 12.59 8.65
N ASP A 593 -23.09 13.65 9.23
CA ASP A 593 -23.54 14.14 10.53
C ASP A 593 -24.93 14.79 10.44
N GLU A 594 -25.51 15.17 11.57
CA GLU A 594 -26.83 15.81 11.60
C GLU A 594 -26.87 17.15 10.84
N GLY A 595 -25.75 17.87 10.77
CA GLY A 595 -25.63 19.12 10.02
C GLY A 595 -25.69 18.91 8.51
N GLU A 596 -25.20 17.75 8.04
CA GLU A 596 -25.25 17.29 6.65
C GLU A 596 -26.48 16.42 6.34
N GLY A 597 -27.38 16.22 7.31
CA GLY A 597 -28.67 15.55 7.12
C GLY A 597 -28.70 14.05 7.47
N GLY A 598 -27.64 13.50 8.09
CA GLY A 598 -27.65 12.14 8.66
C GLY A 598 -27.68 10.99 7.64
N GLY A 599 -27.48 11.29 6.36
CA GLY A 599 -27.56 10.33 5.26
C GLY A 599 -26.44 9.29 5.28
N PHE A 600 -26.68 8.12 4.69
CA PHE A 600 -25.60 7.17 4.44
C PHE A 600 -24.66 7.70 3.36
N VAL A 601 -23.35 7.54 3.54
CA VAL A 601 -22.34 8.03 2.59
C VAL A 601 -21.71 6.89 1.81
N GLY A 602 -21.36 5.78 2.47
CA GLY A 602 -20.71 4.64 1.82
C GLY A 602 -19.92 3.76 2.79
N TYR A 603 -18.98 2.99 2.24
CA TYR A 603 -18.10 2.11 3.04
C TYR A 603 -16.62 2.44 2.83
N LEU A 604 -15.87 2.48 3.94
CA LEU A 604 -14.41 2.60 3.94
C LEU A 604 -13.79 1.30 4.44
N TYR A 605 -12.92 0.71 3.63
CA TYR A 605 -12.14 -0.47 3.97
C TYR A 605 -10.70 -0.07 4.21
N LEU A 606 -10.08 -0.57 5.28
CA LEU A 606 -8.66 -0.38 5.57
C LEU A 606 -7.94 -1.74 5.60
N ASP A 607 -7.00 -1.94 4.69
CA ASP A 607 -6.11 -3.09 4.60
C ASP A 607 -4.66 -2.61 4.77
N LEU A 608 -4.20 -2.57 6.02
CA LEU A 608 -3.05 -1.75 6.40
C LEU A 608 -1.72 -2.51 6.51
N HIS A 609 -1.76 -3.84 6.48
CA HIS A 609 -0.59 -4.68 6.78
C HIS A 609 -0.07 -5.48 5.57
N PRO A 610 1.25 -5.71 5.47
CA PRO A 610 1.82 -6.49 4.39
C PRO A 610 1.48 -7.98 4.53
N ARG A 611 1.35 -8.67 3.39
CA ARG A 611 1.26 -10.14 3.30
C ARG A 611 1.67 -10.62 1.90
N PRO A 612 2.07 -11.89 1.73
CA PRO A 612 2.42 -12.44 0.43
C PRO A 612 1.31 -12.24 -0.61
N GLY A 613 1.68 -11.75 -1.80
CA GLY A 613 0.77 -11.52 -2.92
C GLY A 613 -0.06 -10.23 -2.84
N LYS A 614 0.00 -9.47 -1.74
CA LYS A 614 -0.63 -8.15 -1.64
C LYS A 614 0.19 -7.09 -2.39
N TYR A 615 -0.51 -6.10 -2.96
CA TYR A 615 0.08 -4.92 -3.56
C TYR A 615 1.05 -4.21 -2.61
N GLY A 616 2.29 -4.00 -3.07
CA GLY A 616 3.43 -3.60 -2.24
C GLY A 616 3.55 -2.10 -1.98
N HIS A 617 2.73 -1.27 -2.62
CA HIS A 617 2.69 0.19 -2.43
C HIS A 617 1.46 0.60 -1.62
N ALA A 618 1.44 1.86 -1.15
CA ALA A 618 0.25 2.48 -0.62
C ALA A 618 -0.65 2.95 -1.78
N ALA A 619 -1.96 2.71 -1.69
CA ALA A 619 -2.94 3.15 -2.68
C ALA A 619 -4.37 3.11 -2.11
N ASN A 620 -5.25 3.96 -2.63
CA ASN A 620 -6.69 3.83 -2.48
C ASN A 620 -7.35 3.27 -3.76
N PHE A 621 -8.19 2.25 -3.60
CA PHE A 621 -8.95 1.61 -4.66
C PHE A 621 -10.46 1.89 -4.50
N SER A 622 -11.07 2.46 -5.54
CA SER A 622 -12.53 2.56 -5.60
C SER A 622 -13.13 1.18 -5.90
N LEU A 623 -13.78 0.55 -4.92
CA LEU A 623 -14.34 -0.80 -5.06
C LEU A 623 -15.68 -0.77 -5.80
N GLN A 624 -16.54 0.19 -5.46
CA GLN A 624 -17.83 0.41 -6.12
C GLN A 624 -18.10 1.92 -6.22
N PRO A 625 -18.45 2.44 -7.40
CA PRO A 625 -18.74 3.86 -7.56
C PRO A 625 -20.11 4.26 -7.01
N GLY A 626 -20.24 5.53 -6.62
CA GLY A 626 -21.52 6.19 -6.39
C GLY A 626 -22.07 6.83 -7.66
N PHE A 627 -23.39 6.78 -7.85
CA PHE A 627 -24.08 7.35 -9.03
C PHE A 627 -25.58 7.49 -8.78
N LEU A 628 -26.31 8.14 -9.70
CA LEU A 628 -27.77 8.19 -9.69
C LEU A 628 -28.37 7.05 -10.53
N ARG A 629 -29.21 6.23 -9.91
CA ARG A 629 -30.00 5.22 -10.62
C ARG A 629 -31.09 5.87 -11.47
N ALA A 630 -31.62 5.15 -12.44
CA ALA A 630 -32.69 5.62 -13.33
C ALA A 630 -33.97 6.07 -12.60
N ASN A 631 -34.24 5.53 -11.40
CA ASN A 631 -35.36 5.94 -10.54
C ASN A 631 -35.06 7.19 -9.69
N GLY A 632 -33.91 7.83 -9.87
CA GLY A 632 -33.46 9.01 -9.13
C GLY A 632 -32.84 8.72 -7.77
N THR A 633 -32.78 7.46 -7.32
CA THR A 633 -32.12 7.14 -6.04
C THR A 633 -30.61 7.01 -6.20
N ARG A 634 -29.86 7.37 -5.15
CA ARG A 634 -28.40 7.25 -5.15
C ARG A 634 -27.97 5.81 -4.84
N ARG A 635 -26.99 5.31 -5.60
CA ARG A 635 -26.11 4.21 -5.22
C ARG A 635 -24.91 4.79 -4.46
N TYR A 636 -24.53 4.17 -3.35
CA TYR A 636 -23.44 4.65 -2.50
C TYR A 636 -22.12 3.93 -2.82
N PRO A 637 -20.97 4.61 -2.71
CA PRO A 637 -19.68 4.03 -2.98
C PRO A 637 -19.16 3.10 -1.88
N ALA A 638 -18.14 2.32 -2.26
CA ALA A 638 -17.24 1.64 -1.35
C ALA A 638 -15.80 1.83 -1.82
N THR A 639 -14.87 2.11 -0.91
CA THR A 639 -13.45 2.37 -1.22
C THR A 639 -12.53 1.61 -0.27
N ALA A 640 -11.33 1.25 -0.74
CA ALA A 640 -10.35 0.48 0.00
C ALA A 640 -8.98 1.15 0.04
N LEU A 641 -8.52 1.45 1.25
CA LEU A 641 -7.17 1.84 1.53
C LEU A 641 -6.28 0.59 1.64
N VAL A 642 -5.22 0.52 0.85
CA VAL A 642 -4.26 -0.59 0.85
C VAL A 642 -2.88 -0.02 1.19
N CYS A 643 -2.35 -0.36 2.37
CA CYS A 643 -1.02 0.05 2.85
C CYS A 643 -0.21 -1.15 3.35
N ASN A 644 1.05 -0.93 3.74
CA ASN A 644 1.98 -2.00 4.14
C ASN A 644 2.75 -1.68 5.43
N PHE A 645 2.05 -1.16 6.44
CA PHE A 645 2.63 -0.85 7.75
C PHE A 645 2.89 -2.12 8.56
N SER A 646 4.00 -2.13 9.29
CA SER A 646 4.43 -3.26 10.12
C SER A 646 3.31 -3.81 10.99
N LYS A 647 3.15 -5.14 11.05
CA LYS A 647 2.17 -5.77 11.94
C LYS A 647 2.55 -5.54 13.41
N PRO A 648 1.58 -5.48 14.33
CA PRO A 648 1.89 -5.54 15.76
C PRO A 648 2.61 -6.84 16.10
N THR A 649 3.47 -6.78 17.11
CA THR A 649 4.11 -7.94 17.74
C THR A 649 3.50 -8.16 19.13
N PRO A 650 3.73 -9.31 19.78
CA PRO A 650 3.24 -9.54 21.15
C PRO A 650 3.71 -8.49 22.18
N LYS A 651 4.81 -7.78 21.91
CA LYS A 651 5.43 -6.80 22.83
C LYS A 651 5.20 -5.35 22.43
N LYS A 652 4.89 -5.08 21.16
CA LYS A 652 4.89 -3.71 20.61
C LYS A 652 3.79 -3.58 19.55
N PRO A 653 2.90 -2.58 19.63
CA PRO A 653 1.90 -2.34 18.59
C PRO A 653 2.55 -1.91 17.28
N SER A 654 1.76 -1.88 16.21
CA SER A 654 2.18 -1.24 14.95
C SER A 654 2.40 0.24 15.19
N LEU A 655 3.64 0.70 15.02
CA LEU A 655 4.02 2.09 15.17
C LEU A 655 4.38 2.66 13.80
N LEU A 656 3.84 3.84 13.50
CA LEU A 656 4.10 4.54 12.25
C LEU A 656 5.25 5.51 12.42
N LYS A 657 6.18 5.47 11.47
CA LYS A 657 7.10 6.59 11.24
C LYS A 657 6.32 7.78 10.68
N HIS A 658 6.86 8.98 10.83
CA HIS A 658 6.15 10.19 10.39
C HIS A 658 5.84 10.21 8.89
N ASP A 659 6.73 9.70 8.03
CA ASP A 659 6.48 9.54 6.60
C ASP A 659 5.34 8.54 6.30
N GLU A 660 5.19 7.51 7.13
CA GLU A 660 4.06 6.58 7.07
C GLU A 660 2.75 7.23 7.54
N VAL A 661 2.79 8.14 8.53
CA VAL A 661 1.64 8.97 8.94
C VAL A 661 1.20 9.88 7.78
N VAL A 662 2.14 10.55 7.11
CA VAL A 662 1.86 11.38 5.93
C VAL A 662 1.24 10.53 4.81
N THR A 663 1.83 9.36 4.53
CA THR A 663 1.33 8.42 3.51
C THR A 663 -0.08 7.93 3.82
N LEU A 664 -0.35 7.55 5.08
CA LEU A 664 -1.68 7.13 5.51
C LEU A 664 -2.72 8.24 5.27
N PHE A 665 -2.38 9.49 5.59
CA PHE A 665 -3.31 10.60 5.42
C PHE A 665 -3.52 11.00 3.95
N HIS A 666 -2.46 10.90 3.13
CA HIS A 666 -2.55 11.04 1.67
C HIS A 666 -3.57 10.06 1.09
N GLU A 667 -3.41 8.76 1.38
CA GLU A 667 -4.29 7.73 0.82
C GLU A 667 -5.72 7.84 1.37
N LEU A 668 -5.88 8.20 2.65
CA LEU A 668 -7.18 8.51 3.21
C LEU A 668 -7.83 9.68 2.47
N GLY A 669 -7.05 10.67 2.05
CA GLY A 669 -7.53 11.77 1.20
C GLY A 669 -8.21 11.28 -0.09
N HIS A 670 -7.61 10.29 -0.77
CA HIS A 670 -8.24 9.64 -1.94
C HIS A 670 -9.52 8.88 -1.56
N GLY A 671 -9.50 8.14 -0.45
CA GLY A 671 -10.68 7.42 0.05
C GLY A 671 -11.84 8.37 0.41
N ILE A 672 -11.54 9.50 1.04
CA ILE A 672 -12.52 10.53 1.36
C ILE A 672 -13.05 11.22 0.10
N HIS A 673 -12.20 11.47 -0.91
CA HIS A 673 -12.65 11.98 -2.20
C HIS A 673 -13.66 11.00 -2.85
N ASP A 674 -13.39 9.70 -2.80
CA ASP A 674 -14.31 8.68 -3.32
C ASP A 674 -15.65 8.70 -2.57
N LEU A 675 -15.62 8.71 -1.23
CA LEU A 675 -16.83 8.73 -0.39
C LEU A 675 -17.64 10.01 -0.54
N ALA A 676 -16.98 11.16 -0.63
CA ALA A 676 -17.61 12.47 -0.72
C ALA A 676 -18.19 12.75 -2.11
N ALA A 677 -17.69 12.11 -3.18
CA ALA A 677 -18.18 12.35 -4.53
C ALA A 677 -19.70 12.15 -4.69
N ARG A 678 -20.35 13.02 -5.47
CA ARG A 678 -21.80 13.04 -5.71
C ARG A 678 -22.11 13.21 -7.20
N THR A 679 -21.55 12.35 -8.04
CA THR A 679 -21.77 12.38 -9.50
C THR A 679 -23.08 11.69 -9.90
N GLN A 680 -23.55 11.97 -11.12
CA GLN A 680 -24.68 11.29 -11.75
C GLN A 680 -24.26 9.96 -12.38
N TYR A 681 -23.09 9.91 -13.01
CA TYR A 681 -22.54 8.73 -13.67
C TYR A 681 -21.33 8.16 -12.93
N ALA A 682 -21.24 6.84 -12.87
CA ALA A 682 -20.14 6.09 -12.26
C ALA A 682 -18.77 6.45 -12.88
N ARG A 683 -18.78 6.79 -14.18
CA ARG A 683 -17.60 7.22 -14.94
C ARG A 683 -16.84 8.38 -14.32
N TYR A 684 -17.55 9.30 -13.67
CA TYR A 684 -16.98 10.49 -13.07
C TYR A 684 -16.85 10.39 -11.56
N HIS A 685 -17.26 9.27 -10.96
CA HIS A 685 -17.28 9.11 -9.52
C HIS A 685 -15.87 9.15 -8.90
N GLY A 686 -15.79 9.73 -7.70
CA GLY A 686 -14.60 9.75 -6.87
C GLY A 686 -13.40 10.40 -7.54
N THR A 687 -12.26 9.71 -7.49
CA THR A 687 -10.98 10.22 -8.02
C THR A 687 -10.86 10.17 -9.54
N SER A 688 -11.95 9.97 -10.29
CA SER A 688 -11.99 9.93 -11.77
C SER A 688 -11.82 11.32 -12.42
N THR A 689 -10.89 12.11 -11.90
CA THR A 689 -10.48 13.45 -12.35
C THR A 689 -9.32 13.36 -13.35
N VAL A 690 -8.91 14.50 -13.91
CA VAL A 690 -7.69 14.58 -14.71
C VAL A 690 -6.44 14.28 -13.88
N ARG A 691 -5.47 13.60 -14.50
CA ARG A 691 -4.26 13.08 -13.82
C ARG A 691 -3.37 14.16 -13.21
N ASP A 692 -3.40 15.39 -13.73
CA ASP A 692 -2.64 16.52 -13.19
C ASP A 692 -3.41 17.33 -12.13
N PHE A 693 -4.54 16.79 -11.64
CA PHE A 693 -5.32 17.28 -10.51
C PHE A 693 -5.54 16.21 -9.42
N VAL A 694 -5.59 14.91 -9.79
CA VAL A 694 -6.02 13.84 -8.89
C VAL A 694 -5.29 13.79 -7.55
N GLU A 695 -4.01 14.18 -7.51
CA GLU A 695 -3.20 14.21 -6.29
C GLU A 695 -3.39 15.50 -5.47
N ALA A 696 -4.04 16.54 -5.99
CA ALA A 696 -4.17 17.81 -5.29
C ALA A 696 -5.01 17.67 -4.01
N PRO A 697 -6.15 16.93 -4.00
CA PRO A 697 -6.88 16.65 -2.77
C PRO A 697 -6.08 15.92 -1.68
N SER A 698 -5.34 14.88 -2.04
CA SER A 698 -4.56 14.07 -1.10
C SER A 698 -3.34 14.83 -0.57
N GLN A 699 -2.59 15.48 -1.46
CA GLN A 699 -1.42 16.31 -1.09
C GLN A 699 -1.81 17.52 -0.23
N MET A 700 -3.02 18.07 -0.39
CA MET A 700 -3.49 19.18 0.45
C MET A 700 -3.57 18.71 1.91
N LEU A 701 -4.13 17.52 2.13
CA LEU A 701 -4.33 16.94 3.46
C LEU A 701 -3.01 16.60 4.16
N GLU A 702 -1.95 16.25 3.43
CA GLU A 702 -0.61 16.02 4.00
C GLU A 702 -0.14 17.19 4.89
N ASN A 703 -0.58 18.42 4.63
CA ASN A 703 -0.23 19.58 5.44
C ASN A 703 -0.69 19.50 6.91
N TRP A 704 -1.72 18.71 7.24
CA TRP A 704 -2.12 18.49 8.64
C TRP A 704 -1.05 17.68 9.38
N CYS A 705 -0.37 16.75 8.72
CA CYS A 705 0.74 15.99 9.29
C CYS A 705 1.98 16.86 9.56
N TRP A 706 1.98 18.12 9.12
CA TRP A 706 3.04 19.11 9.37
C TRP A 706 2.56 20.30 10.23
N THR A 707 1.33 20.26 10.72
CA THR A 707 0.76 21.32 11.54
C THR A 707 0.91 20.98 13.03
N PRO A 708 1.55 21.83 13.87
CA PRO A 708 1.87 21.49 15.27
C PRO A 708 0.68 21.00 16.10
N SER A 709 -0.45 21.71 16.02
CA SER A 709 -1.66 21.35 16.77
C SER A 709 -2.24 20.00 16.34
N GLN A 710 -2.09 19.66 15.06
CA GLN A 710 -2.61 18.43 14.49
C GLN A 710 -1.69 17.25 14.78
N LEU A 711 -0.37 17.42 14.66
CA LEU A 711 0.62 16.43 15.12
C LEU A 711 0.38 16.03 16.58
N LYS A 712 0.15 17.02 17.45
CA LYS A 712 -0.19 16.79 18.85
C LYS A 712 -1.50 16.01 19.01
N SER A 713 -2.53 16.37 18.25
CA SER A 713 -3.85 15.71 18.28
C SER A 713 -3.85 14.28 17.72
N LEU A 714 -2.97 13.99 16.76
CA LEU A 714 -2.80 12.65 16.16
C LEU A 714 -1.95 11.73 17.03
N SER A 715 -1.14 12.30 17.92
CA SER A 715 -0.17 11.58 18.74
C SER A 715 -0.75 11.02 20.04
N SER A 716 -0.29 9.83 20.42
CA SER A 716 -0.49 9.22 21.73
C SER A 716 0.58 8.15 21.95
N HIS A 717 1.47 8.36 22.90
CA HIS A 717 2.54 7.41 23.23
C HIS A 717 1.97 6.02 23.55
N TYR A 718 2.50 4.97 22.94
CA TYR A 718 1.91 3.63 23.01
C TYR A 718 1.85 3.04 24.43
N GLU A 719 2.83 3.33 25.30
CA GLU A 719 2.81 2.91 26.72
C GLU A 719 2.11 3.90 27.65
N THR A 720 2.39 5.20 27.54
CA THR A 720 1.99 6.20 28.54
C THR A 720 0.69 6.93 28.20
N GLY A 721 0.22 6.83 26.95
CA GLY A 721 -0.93 7.58 26.43
C GLY A 721 -0.71 9.09 26.33
N GLN A 722 0.49 9.59 26.60
CA GLN A 722 0.79 11.03 26.55
C GLN A 722 0.95 11.51 25.10
N PRO A 723 0.51 12.73 24.77
CA PRO A 723 0.77 13.32 23.46
C PRO A 723 2.28 13.57 23.26
N ILE A 724 2.69 13.70 22.00
CA ILE A 724 4.06 14.07 21.65
C ILE A 724 4.42 15.45 22.25
N PRO A 725 5.58 15.57 22.92
CA PRO A 725 6.06 16.83 23.48
C PRO A 725 6.26 17.92 22.41
N ASP A 726 6.02 19.18 22.79
CA ASP A 726 6.14 20.33 21.87
C ASP A 726 7.56 20.48 21.32
N ASP A 727 8.60 20.15 22.09
CA ASP A 727 9.99 20.21 21.60
C ASP A 727 10.29 19.16 20.52
N LEU A 728 9.66 17.97 20.59
CA LEU A 728 9.77 16.96 19.53
C LEU A 728 8.99 17.37 18.29
N ILE A 729 7.82 18.02 18.45
CA ILE A 729 7.06 18.60 17.33
C ILE A 729 7.89 19.66 16.61
N GLU A 730 8.51 20.59 17.35
CA GLU A 730 9.34 21.65 16.77
C GLU A 730 10.52 21.07 15.98
N LYS A 731 11.21 20.05 16.54
CA LYS A 731 12.31 19.36 15.85
C LYS A 731 11.83 18.64 14.59
N LEU A 732 10.71 17.91 14.67
CA LEU A 732 10.13 17.22 13.52
C LEU A 732 9.71 18.20 12.41
N ILE A 733 9.09 19.32 12.76
CA ILE A 733 8.70 20.33 11.77
C ILE A 733 9.95 20.98 11.15
N ALA A 734 11.03 21.15 11.91
CA ALA A 734 12.30 21.67 11.39
C ALA A 734 12.93 20.74 10.33
N THR A 735 12.58 19.44 10.31
CA THR A 735 13.02 18.51 9.26
C THR A 735 12.16 18.56 8.00
N LYS A 736 11.04 19.28 7.98
CA LYS A 736 10.14 19.32 6.80
C LYS A 736 10.86 19.70 5.52
N HIS A 737 11.77 20.66 5.60
CA HIS A 737 12.49 21.23 4.46
C HIS A 737 13.93 20.72 4.35
N VAL A 738 14.24 19.62 5.02
CA VAL A 738 15.55 18.96 4.90
C VAL A 738 15.66 18.33 3.52
N ASN A 739 16.70 18.72 2.77
CA ASN A 739 16.98 18.23 1.41
C ASN A 739 15.80 18.38 0.43
N ASP A 740 14.95 19.37 0.67
CA ASP A 740 13.74 19.62 -0.13
C ASP A 740 14.10 19.94 -1.58
N ALA A 741 15.20 20.64 -1.82
CA ALA A 741 15.60 20.95 -3.18
C ALA A 741 16.05 19.69 -3.93
N LEU A 742 16.88 18.84 -3.32
CA LEU A 742 17.28 17.55 -3.91
C LEU A 742 16.11 16.61 -4.11
N PHE A 743 15.15 16.56 -3.18
CA PHE A 743 13.92 15.78 -3.33
C PHE A 743 13.13 16.24 -4.56
N ASN A 744 12.87 17.55 -4.69
CA ASN A 744 12.13 18.10 -5.82
C ASN A 744 12.91 18.00 -7.14
N LEU A 745 14.23 18.14 -7.14
CA LEU A 745 15.09 17.89 -8.31
C LEU A 745 15.01 16.43 -8.77
N ARG A 746 14.86 15.47 -7.86
CA ARG A 746 14.59 14.08 -8.21
C ARG A 746 13.21 13.89 -8.85
N GLN A 747 12.16 14.56 -8.35
CA GLN A 747 10.84 14.54 -8.99
C GLN A 747 10.88 15.18 -10.39
N LEU A 748 11.64 16.27 -10.54
CA LEU A 748 11.90 16.90 -11.84
C LEU A 748 12.62 15.98 -12.81
N HIS A 749 13.58 15.16 -12.35
CA HIS A 749 14.23 14.15 -13.20
C HIS A 749 13.20 13.21 -13.82
N PHE A 750 12.27 12.68 -13.03
CA PHE A 750 11.21 11.82 -13.55
C PHE A 750 10.28 12.53 -14.54
N GLY A 751 9.80 13.73 -14.19
CA GLY A 751 8.93 14.51 -15.06
C GLY A 751 9.60 14.90 -16.37
N LEU A 752 10.87 15.33 -16.33
CA LEU A 752 11.63 15.72 -17.52
C LEU A 752 12.03 14.52 -18.38
N PHE A 753 12.36 13.38 -17.78
CA PHE A 753 12.60 12.15 -18.52
C PHE A 753 11.34 11.67 -19.25
N ASP A 754 10.20 11.61 -18.55
CA ASP A 754 8.89 11.25 -19.13
C ASP A 754 8.54 12.17 -20.31
N MET A 755 8.71 13.48 -20.13
CA MET A 755 8.48 14.44 -21.22
C MET A 755 9.48 14.25 -22.37
N ALA A 756 10.76 14.00 -22.09
CA ALA A 756 11.78 13.87 -23.13
C ALA A 756 11.52 12.68 -24.07
N VAL A 757 11.14 11.52 -23.54
CA VAL A 757 10.86 10.33 -24.35
C VAL A 757 9.51 10.42 -25.10
N HIS A 758 8.60 11.29 -24.67
CA HIS A 758 7.27 11.47 -25.27
C HIS A 758 7.10 12.79 -26.05
N THR A 759 8.16 13.61 -26.18
CA THR A 759 8.18 14.83 -27.01
C THR A 759 9.25 14.84 -28.13
N PRO A 760 9.59 13.70 -28.76
CA PRO A 760 10.59 13.73 -29.84
C PRO A 760 10.11 14.60 -31.00
N LYS A 761 11.03 15.27 -31.71
CA LYS A 761 10.63 16.09 -32.86
C LYS A 761 10.20 15.21 -34.02
N THR A 762 10.91 14.11 -34.23
CA THR A 762 10.61 13.09 -35.25
C THR A 762 10.62 11.69 -34.65
N HIS A 763 9.95 10.75 -35.31
CA HIS A 763 9.98 9.34 -34.92
C HIS A 763 11.41 8.75 -34.97
N GLU A 764 12.19 9.12 -35.99
CA GLU A 764 13.57 8.67 -36.19
C GLU A 764 14.52 9.11 -35.05
N GLU A 765 14.33 10.33 -34.50
CA GLU A 765 15.06 10.76 -33.30
C GLU A 765 14.79 9.81 -32.12
N LEU A 766 13.53 9.37 -31.95
CA LEU A 766 13.16 8.45 -30.89
C LEU A 766 13.73 7.05 -31.11
N GLU A 767 13.80 6.55 -32.36
CA GLU A 767 14.41 5.27 -32.70
C GLU A 767 15.88 5.21 -32.28
N GLN A 768 16.64 6.27 -32.55
CA GLN A 768 18.08 6.36 -32.27
C GLN A 768 18.41 6.64 -30.79
N LEU A 769 17.41 7.02 -29.98
CA LEU A 769 17.60 7.38 -28.58
C LEU A 769 18.03 6.18 -27.72
N ASP A 770 19.17 6.30 -27.04
CA ASP A 770 19.54 5.42 -25.93
C ASP A 770 18.81 5.88 -24.66
N VAL A 771 17.78 5.12 -24.31
CA VAL A 771 16.81 5.50 -23.27
C VAL A 771 17.42 5.40 -21.87
N SER A 772 18.15 4.32 -21.57
CA SER A 772 18.79 4.15 -20.26
C SER A 772 19.89 5.19 -20.06
N LYS A 773 20.66 5.51 -21.11
CA LYS A 773 21.61 6.61 -21.07
C LYS A 773 20.91 7.95 -20.79
N LEU A 774 19.82 8.27 -21.50
CA LEU A 774 19.07 9.51 -21.26
C LEU A 774 18.57 9.58 -19.81
N TYR A 775 18.03 8.48 -19.28
CA TYR A 775 17.54 8.40 -17.91
C TYR A 775 18.63 8.76 -16.90
N ASN A 776 19.80 8.13 -17.01
CA ASN A 776 20.92 8.34 -16.10
C ASN A 776 21.56 9.72 -16.28
N ASP A 777 21.74 10.19 -17.51
CA ASP A 777 22.30 11.51 -17.79
C ASP A 777 21.41 12.64 -17.24
N LEU A 778 20.10 12.57 -17.46
CA LEU A 778 19.16 13.56 -16.93
C LEU A 778 19.17 13.59 -15.40
N ARG A 779 19.25 12.42 -14.76
CA ARG A 779 19.34 12.33 -13.30
C ARG A 779 20.50 13.16 -12.77
N VAL A 780 21.70 12.92 -13.30
CA VAL A 780 22.93 13.63 -12.91
C VAL A 780 22.83 15.12 -13.24
N GLN A 781 22.33 15.47 -14.43
CA GLN A 781 22.20 16.87 -14.86
C GLN A 781 21.21 17.69 -14.04
N ILE A 782 20.23 17.04 -13.40
CA ILE A 782 19.17 17.70 -12.63
C ILE A 782 19.50 17.71 -11.15
N SER A 783 19.81 16.55 -10.55
CA SER A 783 20.05 16.46 -9.10
C SER A 783 21.51 16.68 -8.69
N GLN A 784 22.45 16.63 -9.64
CA GLN A 784 23.90 16.66 -9.39
C GLN A 784 24.44 15.45 -8.60
N ILE A 785 23.59 14.47 -8.27
CA ILE A 785 23.99 13.23 -7.61
C ILE A 785 24.54 12.26 -8.67
N LYS A 786 25.76 11.77 -8.46
CA LYS A 786 26.49 10.97 -9.45
C LYS A 786 26.17 9.48 -9.34
N GLY A 787 26.19 8.78 -10.46
CA GLY A 787 26.22 7.32 -10.52
C GLY A 787 27.62 6.78 -10.79
N PRO A 788 27.72 5.49 -11.16
CA PRO A 788 28.97 4.84 -11.59
C PRO A 788 29.68 5.53 -12.76
N GLU A 789 29.02 6.39 -13.53
CA GLU A 789 29.68 7.14 -14.61
C GLU A 789 30.77 8.09 -14.11
N ALA A 790 30.68 8.56 -12.87
CA ALA A 790 31.75 9.33 -12.23
C ALA A 790 32.98 8.47 -11.85
N GLN A 791 32.85 7.14 -11.91
CA GLN A 791 33.93 6.16 -11.76
C GLN A 791 34.43 5.63 -13.12
N GLY A 792 33.94 6.19 -14.23
CA GLY A 792 34.34 5.83 -15.59
C GLY A 792 33.49 4.73 -16.24
N GLU A 793 32.43 4.27 -15.60
CA GLU A 793 31.47 3.35 -16.22
C GLU A 793 30.58 4.07 -17.26
N PRO A 794 30.03 3.37 -18.26
CA PRO A 794 29.07 3.98 -19.18
C PRO A 794 27.79 4.41 -18.45
N SER A 795 27.13 5.51 -18.87
CA SER A 795 25.81 5.93 -18.37
C SER A 795 24.67 4.91 -18.59
N THR A 796 24.95 3.72 -19.09
CA THR A 796 23.99 2.62 -19.29
C THR A 796 24.08 1.57 -18.16
N TRP A 797 24.66 1.93 -17.02
CA TRP A 797 24.89 1.04 -15.88
C TRP A 797 23.62 0.58 -15.16
N GLY A 798 22.50 1.28 -15.35
CA GLY A 798 21.23 1.00 -14.69
C GLY A 798 20.04 1.39 -15.55
N HIS A 799 18.92 0.72 -15.31
CA HIS A 799 17.71 0.79 -16.12
C HIS A 799 16.51 1.22 -15.26
N GLY A 800 16.63 2.35 -14.57
CA GLY A 800 15.58 2.84 -13.68
C GLY A 800 14.23 3.01 -14.39
N GLU A 801 14.22 3.37 -15.67
CA GLU A 801 13.02 3.42 -16.52
C GLU A 801 12.29 2.07 -16.63
N ALA A 802 13.02 0.96 -16.60
CA ALA A 802 12.48 -0.40 -16.68
C ALA A 802 11.83 -0.86 -15.36
N THR A 803 12.08 -0.12 -14.28
CA THR A 803 11.48 -0.35 -12.95
C THR A 803 10.37 0.66 -12.62
N PHE A 804 10.13 1.63 -13.52
CA PHE A 804 9.26 2.76 -13.28
C PHE A 804 7.85 2.50 -13.82
N GLY A 805 7.03 1.80 -13.02
CA GLY A 805 5.68 1.39 -13.39
C GLY A 805 4.78 2.52 -13.92
N HIS A 806 4.90 3.74 -13.40
CA HIS A 806 4.13 4.92 -13.84
C HIS A 806 4.19 5.15 -15.36
N LEU A 807 5.36 4.99 -15.98
CA LEU A 807 5.55 5.27 -17.41
C LEU A 807 4.79 4.30 -18.32
N ILE A 808 4.32 3.17 -17.79
CA ILE A 808 3.56 2.16 -18.52
C ILE A 808 2.12 2.02 -17.98
N GLY A 809 1.91 2.26 -16.68
CA GLY A 809 0.62 2.17 -15.97
C GLY A 809 -0.28 3.40 -16.10
N GLY A 810 -0.17 4.17 -17.18
CA GLY A 810 -1.10 5.25 -17.51
C GLY A 810 -0.68 6.67 -17.11
N TYR A 811 0.51 6.86 -16.55
CA TYR A 811 1.12 8.18 -16.29
C TYR A 811 2.11 8.62 -17.39
N ASP A 812 2.14 7.91 -18.53
CA ASP A 812 2.91 8.31 -19.71
C ASP A 812 2.55 9.72 -20.19
N ALA A 813 3.58 10.57 -20.30
CA ALA A 813 3.47 12.02 -20.51
C ALA A 813 2.54 12.71 -19.50
N GLY A 814 2.62 12.29 -18.24
CA GLY A 814 1.73 12.67 -17.15
C GLY A 814 2.40 12.71 -15.78
N TYR A 815 3.67 12.30 -15.65
CA TYR A 815 4.33 12.25 -14.34
C TYR A 815 4.51 13.64 -13.70
N TYR A 816 4.58 14.71 -14.51
CA TYR A 816 4.56 16.09 -14.02
C TYR A 816 3.34 16.41 -13.14
N GLY A 817 2.26 15.62 -13.28
CA GLY A 817 1.02 15.74 -12.52
C GLY A 817 1.21 15.75 -11.00
N TYR A 818 2.23 15.06 -10.48
CA TYR A 818 2.57 15.09 -9.06
C TYR A 818 3.02 16.48 -8.58
N LEU A 819 3.89 17.15 -9.35
CA LEU A 819 4.37 18.50 -9.01
C LEU A 819 3.32 19.58 -9.30
N SER A 820 2.55 19.46 -10.39
CA SER A 820 1.48 20.42 -10.66
C SER A 820 0.33 20.32 -9.66
N SER A 821 -0.02 19.10 -9.23
CA SER A 821 -1.00 18.89 -8.17
C SER A 821 -0.53 19.50 -6.85
N GLN A 822 0.78 19.43 -6.56
CA GLN A 822 1.34 20.02 -5.35
C GLN A 822 1.26 21.56 -5.35
N VAL A 823 1.37 22.18 -6.54
CA VAL A 823 1.10 23.61 -6.70
C VAL A 823 -0.33 23.94 -6.29
N TYR A 824 -1.31 23.22 -6.83
CA TYR A 824 -2.73 23.45 -6.54
C TYR A 824 -3.09 23.15 -5.09
N SER A 825 -2.57 22.07 -4.53
CA SER A 825 -2.82 21.66 -3.15
C SER A 825 -2.24 22.65 -2.15
N THR A 826 -1.04 23.17 -2.42
CA THR A 826 -0.41 24.19 -1.58
C THR A 826 -1.20 25.49 -1.65
N ASP A 827 -1.66 25.92 -2.83
CA ASP A 827 -2.49 27.13 -2.97
C ASP A 827 -3.83 27.00 -2.21
N MET A 828 -4.49 25.84 -2.30
CA MET A 828 -5.71 25.55 -1.52
C MET A 828 -5.45 25.61 -0.02
N PHE A 829 -4.42 24.91 0.48
CA PHE A 829 -4.11 24.87 1.90
C PHE A 829 -3.72 26.25 2.43
N TYR A 830 -2.79 26.95 1.77
CA TYR A 830 -2.29 28.24 2.23
C TYR A 830 -3.33 29.36 2.18
N THR A 831 -4.19 29.35 1.15
CA THR A 831 -5.23 30.36 1.00
C THR A 831 -6.37 30.17 1.99
N VAL A 832 -6.75 28.92 2.27
CA VAL A 832 -8.02 28.62 2.98
C VAL A 832 -7.80 28.07 4.39
N PHE A 833 -6.85 27.15 4.58
CA PHE A 833 -6.74 26.35 5.79
C PHE A 833 -5.57 26.73 6.69
N LYS A 834 -4.48 27.32 6.18
CA LYS A 834 -3.26 27.56 6.96
C LYS A 834 -3.48 28.36 8.24
N SER A 835 -4.37 29.35 8.22
CA SER A 835 -4.68 30.16 9.40
C SER A 835 -5.54 29.43 10.43
N ASN A 836 -6.41 28.52 9.98
CA ASN A 836 -7.24 27.68 10.83
C ASN A 836 -7.48 26.31 10.16
N PRO A 837 -6.60 25.32 10.39
CA PRO A 837 -6.70 24.02 9.72
C PRO A 837 -7.92 23.21 10.13
N MET A 838 -8.60 23.57 11.22
CA MET A 838 -9.82 22.91 11.69
C MET A 838 -11.05 23.80 11.52
N ASP A 839 -11.12 24.64 10.47
CA ASP A 839 -12.31 25.42 10.15
C ASP A 839 -13.38 24.53 9.49
N PRO A 840 -14.49 24.18 10.17
CA PRO A 840 -15.50 23.29 9.61
C PRO A 840 -16.28 23.95 8.46
N VAL A 841 -16.41 25.27 8.43
CA VAL A 841 -17.11 25.98 7.34
C VAL A 841 -16.30 25.85 6.06
N GLN A 842 -14.98 26.04 6.13
CA GLN A 842 -14.11 25.84 4.98
C GLN A 842 -13.98 24.36 4.61
N GLY A 843 -13.98 23.45 5.59
CA GLY A 843 -14.01 22.01 5.37
C GLY A 843 -15.22 21.57 4.53
N ARG A 844 -16.43 21.99 4.90
CA ARG A 844 -17.66 21.73 4.11
C ARG A 844 -17.61 22.39 2.74
N ARG A 845 -17.12 23.62 2.66
CA ARG A 845 -16.96 24.30 1.37
C ARG A 845 -16.02 23.52 0.44
N TYR A 846 -14.92 22.98 0.96
CA TYR A 846 -14.00 22.13 0.21
C TYR A 846 -14.67 20.82 -0.23
N ARG A 847 -15.38 20.14 0.69
CA ARG A 847 -16.17 18.94 0.37
C ARG A 847 -17.13 19.18 -0.80
N HIS A 848 -17.98 20.20 -0.74
CA HIS A 848 -19.00 20.45 -1.77
C HIS A 848 -18.45 20.99 -3.09
N THR A 849 -17.40 21.82 -3.02
CA THR A 849 -16.86 22.49 -4.22
C THR A 849 -15.85 21.62 -4.96
N VAL A 850 -15.02 20.88 -4.21
CA VAL A 850 -13.89 20.12 -4.76
C VAL A 850 -14.21 18.63 -4.84
N LEU A 851 -14.54 17.98 -3.70
CA LEU A 851 -14.66 16.52 -3.65
C LEU A 851 -15.95 16.00 -4.30
N GLU A 852 -17.08 16.66 -4.05
CA GLU A 852 -18.40 16.21 -4.54
C GLU A 852 -18.49 16.17 -6.08
N LYS A 853 -17.66 16.95 -6.77
CA LYS A 853 -17.64 17.01 -8.23
C LYS A 853 -17.02 15.77 -8.86
N GLY A 854 -16.09 15.09 -8.18
CA GLY A 854 -15.26 14.07 -8.84
C GLY A 854 -14.77 14.57 -10.20
N GLY A 855 -14.90 13.74 -11.23
CA GLY A 855 -14.57 14.10 -12.62
C GLY A 855 -15.67 14.81 -13.44
N SER A 856 -16.81 15.16 -12.83
CA SER A 856 -17.99 15.66 -13.55
C SER A 856 -17.88 17.11 -13.99
N GLN A 857 -16.95 17.87 -13.41
CA GLN A 857 -16.67 19.27 -13.71
C GLN A 857 -15.21 19.43 -14.20
N ASP A 858 -14.94 20.48 -14.98
CA ASP A 858 -13.56 20.87 -15.29
C ASP A 858 -12.85 21.34 -14.00
N GLU A 859 -11.68 20.76 -13.74
CA GLU A 859 -10.95 20.95 -12.50
C GLU A 859 -10.39 22.37 -12.33
N MET A 860 -10.14 23.10 -13.43
CA MET A 860 -9.80 24.52 -13.36
C MET A 860 -10.99 25.34 -12.85
N LEU A 861 -12.21 25.05 -13.32
CA LEU A 861 -13.42 25.68 -12.82
C LEU A 861 -13.65 25.35 -11.34
N THR A 862 -13.39 24.10 -10.93
CA THR A 862 -13.45 23.67 -9.53
C THR A 862 -12.50 24.50 -8.65
N LEU A 863 -11.24 24.65 -9.06
CA LEU A 863 -10.26 25.46 -8.33
C LEU A 863 -10.66 26.94 -8.31
N GLU A 864 -11.13 27.50 -9.43
CA GLU A 864 -11.57 28.90 -9.49
C GLU A 864 -12.74 29.18 -8.53
N GLN A 865 -13.72 28.29 -8.47
CA GLN A 865 -14.85 28.40 -7.55
C GLN A 865 -14.43 28.31 -6.08
N PHE A 866 -13.48 27.41 -5.77
CA PHE A 866 -13.00 27.21 -4.40
C PHE A 866 -12.06 28.33 -3.93
N LEU A 867 -11.12 28.76 -4.78
CA LEU A 867 -10.15 29.81 -4.43
C LEU A 867 -10.74 31.22 -4.61
N GLY A 868 -11.80 31.38 -5.40
CA GLY A 868 -12.34 32.69 -5.82
C GLY A 868 -11.47 33.40 -6.86
N ARG A 869 -10.46 32.70 -7.41
CA ARG A 869 -9.52 33.17 -8.42
C ARG A 869 -8.86 31.96 -9.09
N LYS A 870 -8.15 32.17 -10.21
CA LYS A 870 -7.28 31.14 -10.78
C LYS A 870 -6.18 30.72 -9.78
N PRO A 871 -5.80 29.43 -9.76
CA PRO A 871 -4.69 28.96 -8.96
C PRO A 871 -3.37 29.58 -9.42
N ASN A 872 -2.40 29.72 -8.51
CA ASN A 872 -1.05 30.19 -8.82
C ASN A 872 0.02 29.40 -8.05
N SER A 873 1.29 29.61 -8.38
CA SER A 873 2.44 28.91 -7.77
C SER A 873 3.11 29.66 -6.61
N GLU A 874 2.57 30.80 -6.18
CA GLU A 874 3.22 31.65 -5.15
C GLU A 874 3.35 30.93 -3.81
N ALA A 875 2.28 30.27 -3.35
CA ALA A 875 2.28 29.51 -2.10
C ALA A 875 3.27 28.34 -2.15
N PHE A 876 3.33 27.63 -3.28
CA PHE A 876 4.26 26.53 -3.51
C PHE A 876 5.73 26.99 -3.51
N TYR A 877 6.06 28.07 -4.22
CA TYR A 877 7.43 28.59 -4.19
C TYR A 877 7.83 29.11 -2.82
N LYS A 878 6.91 29.74 -2.09
CA LYS A 878 7.17 30.16 -0.71
C LYS A 878 7.42 28.96 0.20
N GLU A 879 6.66 27.89 0.04
CA GLU A 879 6.85 26.64 0.79
C GLU A 879 8.24 26.03 0.57
N LEU A 880 8.74 26.10 -0.67
CA LEU A 880 10.08 25.63 -1.02
C LEU A 880 11.21 26.63 -0.68
N GLY A 881 10.89 27.79 -0.08
CA GLY A 881 11.88 28.84 0.20
C GLY A 881 12.45 29.52 -1.06
N LEU A 882 11.69 29.55 -2.16
CA LEU A 882 12.09 30.05 -3.49
C LEU A 882 11.49 31.42 -3.85
N SER A 883 10.85 32.11 -2.92
CA SER A 883 10.31 33.46 -3.14
C SER A 883 11.43 34.51 -3.17
N ASP A 884 11.35 35.45 -4.11
CA ASP A 884 12.29 36.57 -4.30
C ASP A 884 12.50 37.43 -3.04
#